data_AF-A0A914NGX3-F1
#
_entry.id   AF-A0A914NGX3-F1
#
_cell.length_a   1.000
_cell.length_b   1.000
_cell.length_c   1.000
_cell.angle_alpha   90.00
_cell.angle_beta   90.00
_cell.angle_gamma   90.00
#
_symmetry.space_group_name_H-M   'P 1'
#
loop_
_entity.id
_entity.type
_entity.pdbx_description
1 polymer ?
#
loop_
_entity_poly.entity_id
_entity_poly.type
_entity_poly.pdbx_seq_one_letter_code
_entity_poly.pdbx_strand_id
1 'polypeptide(L)'
;MSFDVETIDLVNVFDEEEDIQMDTTIEDDKKGRRRKNKEGEEEETIMEVDDKEDNKTKLNKIFDEIQESLCISNDEESTTTNTICSEWIENFVDLLYIDPLLCQQTFIELFTTIWSNLNENEREQICSFITPFLTSSAFCIPATKNGGERKKEDYFEEEKEENFVVSTILKALIKCKKPEIEIDPVVLSYVGSNFKCWHIALLKLEKIAISKKALISNIGGEITTSAWNAATSLTEEKLDTLDSLTRLYQFLNEFDQYNFVWRKRACFEKTIKCLAFYQQGDFVRARETAEKLMLYLNEKLFKSDSLNAVTPAILSEFQVFEQCWIDSCKQLNDWTSLELFSNSDEVANINLLTETAWHLSDWKLLKDCLIQLDAAGDPSMTIKSALYKLMINIANFDQLDFRPILNKEFNGKAFEKINKMLITNWKKLPSIISHSHLEILNLAHFTHEVCESANVINNNLQSINFPSHQQQQQQNGSSSSSNNLNTSVKHLLKSWRSRPITNIDQLNSLVDLFTWRSQFFCSILNFYENTDQKSLLTLPVHTLAQTQIQLSRMLRRSNQLELAQNELNKLHSSILVHPIDIHLKLVEHIKCLLRLSSNEFIQSSSSTTTSVKRSINAAQDALIEALNLIEGVQLNVLKRDQISRLMICKGIVLSKLD
;
A
#
# COMPACT_ATOMS: atom_id res chain seq x y z
N MET A 1 -19.24 -29.28 -24.84
CA MET A 1 -19.43 -28.20 -25.82
C MET A 1 -18.40 -27.15 -25.50
N SER A 2 -17.41 -27.01 -26.39
CA SER A 2 -16.34 -26.02 -26.35
C SER A 2 -16.95 -24.62 -26.49
N PHE A 3 -16.69 -23.73 -25.54
CA PHE A 3 -17.12 -22.33 -25.59
C PHE A 3 -15.92 -21.42 -25.82
N ASP A 4 -16.14 -20.43 -26.69
CA ASP A 4 -15.16 -19.61 -27.38
C ASP A 4 -14.32 -18.71 -26.46
N VAL A 5 -13.02 -18.96 -26.45
CA VAL A 5 -11.99 -18.12 -25.83
C VAL A 5 -11.59 -16.95 -26.75
N GLU A 6 -11.94 -16.99 -28.05
CA GLU A 6 -11.47 -16.06 -29.07
C GLU A 6 -12.06 -14.63 -29.00
N THR A 7 -13.18 -14.42 -28.30
CA THR A 7 -13.83 -13.10 -28.24
C THR A 7 -13.26 -12.16 -27.18
N ILE A 8 -12.58 -12.70 -26.16
CA ILE A 8 -11.86 -11.91 -25.14
C ILE A 8 -10.61 -11.28 -25.75
N ASP A 9 -9.96 -11.97 -26.69
CA ASP A 9 -8.75 -11.49 -27.36
C ASP A 9 -9.01 -10.26 -28.23
N LEU A 10 -10.17 -10.14 -28.88
CA LEU A 10 -10.48 -8.96 -29.70
C LEU A 10 -10.55 -7.67 -28.88
N VAL A 11 -11.07 -7.70 -27.64
CA VAL A 11 -11.12 -6.53 -26.75
C VAL A 11 -9.72 -6.19 -26.21
N ASN A 12 -8.88 -7.19 -25.96
CA ASN A 12 -7.51 -7.01 -25.49
C ASN A 12 -6.56 -6.49 -26.59
N VAL A 13 -6.72 -6.93 -27.84
CA VAL A 13 -5.96 -6.43 -29.00
C VAL A 13 -6.17 -4.92 -29.19
N PHE A 14 -7.37 -4.39 -28.90
CA PHE A 14 -7.64 -2.95 -28.95
C PHE A 14 -7.04 -2.15 -27.78
N ASP A 15 -6.84 -2.78 -26.63
CA ASP A 15 -6.16 -2.12 -25.49
C ASP A 15 -4.65 -1.97 -25.79
N GLU A 16 -4.03 -2.94 -26.48
CA GLU A 16 -2.62 -2.85 -26.93
C GLU A 16 -2.39 -1.80 -28.03
N GLU A 17 -3.31 -1.67 -29.00
CA GLU A 17 -3.19 -0.67 -30.08
C GLU A 17 -3.45 0.78 -29.61
N GLU A 18 -4.30 0.99 -28.60
CA GLU A 18 -4.56 2.32 -28.02
C GLU A 18 -3.39 2.84 -27.17
N ASP A 19 -2.69 1.96 -26.46
CA ASP A 19 -1.49 2.31 -25.69
C ASP A 19 -0.38 2.82 -26.64
N ILE A 20 -0.29 2.25 -27.86
CA ILE A 20 0.64 2.69 -28.91
C ILE A 20 0.24 4.06 -29.53
N GLN A 21 -1.05 4.40 -29.53
CA GLN A 21 -1.55 5.64 -30.15
C GLN A 21 -1.64 6.83 -29.21
N MET A 22 -1.83 6.61 -27.91
CA MET A 22 -1.66 7.70 -26.94
C MET A 22 -0.21 8.20 -26.88
N ASP A 23 0.76 7.33 -27.19
CA ASP A 23 2.18 7.66 -27.26
C ASP A 23 2.59 8.45 -28.52
N THR A 24 1.86 8.32 -29.64
CA THR A 24 2.30 8.82 -30.95
C THR A 24 1.67 10.13 -31.41
N THR A 25 0.76 10.74 -30.65
CA THR A 25 -0.01 11.90 -31.13
C THR A 25 0.70 13.26 -31.05
N ILE A 26 2.01 13.33 -30.70
CA ILE A 26 2.81 14.57 -30.80
C ILE A 26 4.28 14.35 -31.26
N GLU A 27 4.56 13.46 -32.22
CA GLU A 27 5.88 13.50 -32.89
C GLU A 27 5.76 13.38 -34.41
N ASP A 28 5.81 14.53 -35.10
CA ASP A 28 6.21 14.60 -36.51
C ASP A 28 7.73 14.47 -36.63
N ASP A 29 8.13 13.70 -37.65
CA ASP A 29 9.44 13.67 -38.32
C ASP A 29 10.69 13.36 -37.48
N LYS A 30 11.06 12.07 -37.45
CA LYS A 30 12.42 11.63 -37.86
C LYS A 30 12.51 10.14 -38.19
N LYS A 31 12.78 9.89 -39.49
CA LYS A 31 13.25 8.62 -40.04
C LYS A 31 14.58 8.19 -39.42
N GLY A 32 14.63 6.91 -39.02
CA GLY A 32 15.74 6.02 -39.36
C GLY A 32 16.87 5.86 -38.33
N ARG A 33 16.86 4.72 -37.61
CA ARG A 33 17.91 3.68 -37.68
C ARG A 33 17.66 2.61 -36.61
N ARG A 34 17.10 1.48 -37.04
CA ARG A 34 17.17 0.21 -36.29
C ARG A 34 18.63 -0.23 -36.24
N ARG A 35 19.23 -0.27 -35.05
CA ARG A 35 20.46 -1.02 -34.77
C ARG A 35 20.05 -2.35 -34.14
N LYS A 36 20.39 -3.44 -34.82
CA LYS A 36 20.37 -4.81 -34.31
C LYS A 36 21.39 -4.90 -33.17
N ASN A 37 20.94 -5.21 -31.96
CA ASN A 37 21.81 -5.78 -30.94
C ASN A 37 21.63 -7.30 -31.00
N LYS A 38 22.75 -7.98 -31.21
CA LYS A 38 22.86 -9.43 -31.19
C LYS A 38 22.77 -9.88 -29.74
N GLU A 39 21.90 -10.85 -29.50
CA GLU A 39 21.90 -11.72 -28.33
C GLU A 39 23.26 -12.42 -28.23
N GLY A 40 23.87 -12.36 -27.05
CA GLY A 40 24.98 -13.22 -26.66
C GLY A 40 24.39 -14.31 -25.78
N GLU A 41 24.35 -15.52 -26.31
CA GLU A 41 24.14 -16.75 -25.56
C GLU A 41 25.39 -16.98 -24.69
N GLU A 42 25.25 -16.85 -23.37
CA GLU A 42 26.23 -17.41 -22.43
C GLU A 42 25.70 -18.78 -22.00
N GLU A 43 26.37 -19.82 -22.48
CA GLU A 43 26.17 -21.20 -22.08
C GLU A 43 26.51 -21.35 -20.58
N GLU A 44 25.51 -21.66 -19.76
CA GLU A 44 25.71 -22.17 -18.41
C GLU A 44 26.37 -23.55 -18.47
N THR A 45 27.70 -23.59 -18.38
CA THR A 45 28.43 -24.82 -18.03
C THR A 45 28.21 -25.12 -16.55
N ILE A 46 27.34 -26.09 -16.30
CA ILE A 46 27.22 -26.80 -15.01
C ILE A 46 28.55 -27.54 -14.78
N MET A 47 29.41 -27.00 -13.91
CA MET A 47 30.49 -27.75 -13.28
C MET A 47 29.96 -28.32 -11.96
N GLU A 48 29.50 -29.55 -12.02
CA GLU A 48 29.28 -30.39 -10.85
C GLU A 48 30.58 -31.08 -10.44
N VAL A 49 30.86 -31.05 -9.12
CA VAL A 49 31.67 -32.02 -8.34
C VAL A 49 33.21 -31.82 -8.45
N ASP A 50 33.92 -31.34 -7.40
CA ASP A 50 34.53 -32.22 -6.37
C ASP A 50 35.01 -31.52 -5.06
N ASP A 51 34.76 -30.24 -4.81
CA ASP A 51 35.42 -29.50 -3.71
C ASP A 51 34.87 -29.76 -2.28
N LYS A 52 33.80 -30.55 -2.12
CA LYS A 52 33.16 -30.77 -0.81
C LYS A 52 33.83 -31.85 0.03
N GLU A 53 34.43 -32.88 -0.58
CA GLU A 53 35.13 -33.93 0.18
C GLU A 53 36.49 -33.45 0.71
N ASP A 54 37.20 -32.63 -0.08
CA ASP A 54 38.49 -32.04 0.31
C ASP A 54 38.38 -31.02 1.45
N ASN A 55 37.30 -30.24 1.50
CA ASN A 55 37.07 -29.32 2.63
C ASN A 55 36.63 -30.05 3.90
N LYS A 56 35.88 -31.15 3.78
CA LYS A 56 35.43 -31.95 4.92
C LYS A 56 36.58 -32.76 5.53
N THR A 57 37.48 -33.27 4.70
CA THR A 57 38.71 -33.95 5.14
C THR A 57 39.72 -32.99 5.74
N LYS A 58 39.84 -31.75 5.24
CA LYS A 58 40.63 -30.69 5.89
C LYS A 58 40.06 -30.28 7.24
N LEU A 59 38.74 -30.13 7.35
CA LEU A 59 38.08 -29.79 8.62
C LEU A 59 38.26 -30.91 9.66
N ASN A 60 38.13 -32.17 9.23
CA ASN A 60 38.35 -33.32 10.11
C ASN A 60 39.81 -33.46 10.54
N LYS A 61 40.79 -33.16 9.66
CA LYS A 61 42.21 -33.12 10.05
C LYS A 61 42.51 -32.03 11.07
N ILE A 62 41.92 -30.85 10.93
CA ILE A 62 42.04 -29.77 11.91
C ILE A 62 41.36 -30.20 13.23
N PHE A 63 40.23 -30.90 13.15
CA PHE A 63 39.54 -31.43 14.32
C PHE A 63 40.37 -32.51 15.04
N ASP A 64 41.00 -33.41 14.29
CA ASP A 64 41.88 -34.46 14.82
C ASP A 64 43.16 -33.87 15.42
N GLU A 65 43.77 -32.85 14.79
CA GLU A 65 44.92 -32.10 15.34
C GLU A 65 44.56 -31.35 16.63
N ILE A 66 43.35 -30.76 16.70
CA ILE A 66 42.83 -30.12 17.92
C ILE A 66 42.59 -31.18 19.01
N GLN A 67 42.04 -32.34 18.66
CA GLN A 67 41.75 -33.42 19.61
C GLN A 67 43.04 -34.08 20.14
N GLU A 68 44.07 -34.19 19.30
CA GLU A 68 45.40 -34.67 19.65
C GLU A 68 46.13 -33.67 20.57
N SER A 69 45.95 -32.37 20.36
CA SER A 69 46.47 -31.31 21.25
C SER A 69 45.78 -31.26 22.64
N LEU A 70 44.54 -31.77 22.74
CA LEU A 70 43.77 -31.84 23.98
C LEU A 70 44.00 -33.14 24.78
N CYS A 71 44.65 -34.14 24.19
CA CYS A 71 44.79 -35.49 24.76
C CYS A 71 46.21 -35.86 25.26
N ILE A 72 47.13 -34.90 25.38
CA ILE A 72 48.44 -35.15 25.99
C ILE A 72 48.28 -35.23 27.51
N SER A 73 49.00 -36.19 28.08
CA SER A 73 48.76 -36.89 29.33
C SER A 73 48.70 -36.06 30.62
N ASN A 74 47.71 -36.39 31.44
CA ASN A 74 47.58 -36.10 32.87
C ASN A 74 48.92 -36.27 33.62
N ASP A 75 49.49 -35.16 34.10
CA ASP A 75 49.87 -34.95 35.51
C ASP A 75 50.81 -33.72 35.71
N GLU A 76 51.36 -33.12 34.64
CA GLU A 76 52.17 -31.87 34.73
C GLU A 76 51.67 -30.69 33.85
N GLU A 77 50.64 -30.88 33.01
CA GLU A 77 50.23 -29.92 31.95
C GLU A 77 49.02 -29.02 32.27
N SER A 78 48.57 -28.94 33.53
CA SER A 78 47.44 -28.04 33.87
C SER A 78 47.74 -26.56 33.64
N THR A 79 49.01 -26.17 33.52
CA THR A 79 49.41 -24.79 33.20
C THR A 79 49.52 -24.55 31.69
N THR A 80 50.06 -25.50 30.93
CA THR A 80 50.25 -25.38 29.46
C THR A 80 48.95 -25.52 28.67
N THR A 81 48.07 -26.45 29.06
CA THR A 81 46.73 -26.58 28.46
C THR A 81 45.85 -25.36 28.74
N ASN A 82 45.94 -24.80 29.95
CA ASN A 82 45.27 -23.54 30.30
C ASN A 82 45.82 -22.35 29.49
N THR A 83 47.13 -22.28 29.21
CA THR A 83 47.69 -21.21 28.37
C THR A 83 47.22 -21.29 26.92
N ILE A 84 47.14 -22.49 26.31
CA ILE A 84 46.67 -22.66 24.93
C ILE A 84 45.18 -22.32 24.81
N CYS A 85 44.36 -22.78 25.76
CA CYS A 85 42.96 -22.40 25.83
C CYS A 85 42.76 -20.88 26.01
N SER A 86 43.60 -20.23 26.82
CA SER A 86 43.56 -18.78 27.02
C SER A 86 43.87 -18.02 25.72
N GLU A 87 44.92 -18.43 25.00
CA GLU A 87 45.31 -17.81 23.73
C GLU A 87 44.25 -18.00 22.64
N TRP A 88 43.59 -19.17 22.60
CA TRP A 88 42.46 -19.42 21.71
C TRP A 88 41.26 -18.53 22.02
N ILE A 89 40.92 -18.36 23.31
CA ILE A 89 39.81 -17.49 23.73
C ILE A 89 40.10 -16.04 23.36
N GLU A 90 41.33 -15.55 23.59
CA GLU A 90 41.71 -14.18 23.23
C GLU A 90 41.61 -13.94 21.72
N ASN A 91 42.21 -14.82 20.90
CA ASN A 91 42.11 -14.73 19.44
C ASN A 91 40.67 -14.84 18.93
N PHE A 92 39.84 -15.68 19.57
CA PHE A 92 38.44 -15.81 19.24
C PHE A 92 37.65 -14.55 19.61
N VAL A 93 37.90 -13.95 20.77
CA VAL A 93 37.29 -12.69 21.20
C VAL A 93 37.66 -11.56 20.23
N ASP A 94 38.91 -11.49 19.79
CA ASP A 94 39.34 -10.53 18.76
C ASP A 94 38.59 -10.74 17.44
N LEU A 95 38.32 -11.98 17.06
CA LEU A 95 37.49 -12.29 15.90
C LEU A 95 36.02 -11.86 16.08
N LEU A 96 35.47 -11.93 17.30
CA LEU A 96 34.11 -11.46 17.58
C LEU A 96 33.97 -9.94 17.44
N TYR A 97 35.03 -9.17 17.69
CA TYR A 97 35.04 -7.72 17.46
C TYR A 97 35.05 -7.35 15.97
N ILE A 98 35.49 -8.26 15.10
CA ILE A 98 35.56 -8.04 13.65
C ILE A 98 34.29 -8.50 12.95
N ASP A 99 33.75 -9.68 13.31
CA ASP A 99 32.56 -10.26 12.67
C ASP A 99 31.33 -10.25 13.61
N PRO A 100 30.36 -9.34 13.40
CA PRO A 100 29.15 -9.28 14.21
C PRO A 100 28.26 -10.53 14.01
N LEU A 101 28.27 -11.16 12.84
CA LEU A 101 27.47 -12.37 12.59
C LEU A 101 28.01 -13.55 13.41
N LEU A 102 29.33 -13.69 13.47
CA LEU A 102 29.97 -14.68 14.34
C LEU A 102 29.63 -14.39 15.80
N CYS A 103 29.77 -13.14 16.26
CA CYS A 103 29.38 -12.72 17.62
C CYS A 103 27.92 -13.08 17.97
N GLN A 104 26.98 -12.88 17.02
CA GLN A 104 25.59 -13.31 17.21
C GLN A 104 25.46 -14.82 17.36
N GLN A 105 26.10 -15.60 16.50
CA GLN A 105 26.00 -17.07 16.53
C GLN A 105 26.59 -17.63 17.83
N THR A 106 27.75 -17.12 18.24
CA THR A 106 28.46 -17.56 19.44
C THR A 106 27.68 -17.19 20.69
N PHE A 107 27.12 -15.99 20.76
CA PHE A 107 26.21 -15.60 21.84
C PHE A 107 24.98 -16.50 21.92
N ILE A 108 24.33 -16.80 20.78
CA ILE A 108 23.14 -17.65 20.75
C ILE A 108 23.47 -19.05 21.29
N GLU A 109 24.60 -19.63 20.88
CA GLU A 109 25.02 -20.95 21.36
C GLU A 109 25.37 -20.94 22.85
N LEU A 110 26.20 -19.99 23.28
CA LEU A 110 26.61 -19.83 24.67
C LEU A 110 25.42 -19.56 25.59
N PHE A 111 24.46 -18.73 25.18
CA PHE A 111 23.25 -18.49 25.96
C PHE A 111 22.40 -19.76 26.09
N THR A 112 22.24 -20.53 24.99
CA THR A 112 21.46 -21.77 25.04
C THR A 112 22.10 -22.85 25.91
N THR A 113 23.43 -22.96 25.92
CA THR A 113 24.14 -23.91 26.79
C THR A 113 24.04 -23.49 28.24
N ILE A 114 24.23 -22.21 28.56
CA ILE A 114 24.05 -21.68 29.92
C ILE A 114 22.62 -21.93 30.40
N TRP A 115 21.60 -21.58 29.60
CA TRP A 115 20.20 -21.78 29.95
C TRP A 115 19.86 -23.24 30.33
N SER A 116 20.45 -24.19 29.59
CA SER A 116 20.25 -25.62 29.85
C SER A 116 20.82 -26.07 31.20
N ASN A 117 21.82 -25.37 31.72
CA ASN A 117 22.51 -25.68 32.98
C ASN A 117 21.95 -24.93 34.21
N LEU A 118 21.13 -23.89 34.02
CA LEU A 118 20.56 -23.11 35.13
C LEU A 118 19.51 -23.87 35.94
N ASN A 119 19.38 -23.51 37.21
CA ASN A 119 18.35 -24.04 38.11
C ASN A 119 16.98 -23.38 37.89
N GLU A 120 15.89 -24.00 38.36
CA GLU A 120 14.52 -23.46 38.20
C GLU A 120 14.36 -22.05 38.80
N ASN A 121 14.86 -21.81 40.02
CA ASN A 121 14.79 -20.49 40.66
C ASN A 121 15.54 -19.40 39.86
N GLU A 122 16.68 -19.73 39.26
CA GLU A 122 17.46 -18.81 38.44
C GLU A 122 16.74 -18.51 37.13
N ARG A 123 16.09 -19.53 36.54
CA ARG A 123 15.27 -19.38 35.35
C ARG A 123 14.07 -18.48 35.59
N GLU A 124 13.36 -18.65 36.71
CA GLU A 124 12.23 -17.78 37.07
C GLU A 124 12.66 -16.32 37.22
N GLN A 125 13.80 -16.08 37.87
CA GLN A 125 14.37 -14.74 37.99
C GLN A 125 14.66 -14.13 36.61
N ILE A 126 15.34 -14.86 35.73
CA ILE A 126 15.65 -14.36 34.38
C ILE A 126 14.35 -14.10 33.60
N CYS A 127 13.38 -15.02 33.62
CA CYS A 127 12.10 -14.86 32.95
C CYS A 127 11.36 -13.59 33.38
N SER A 128 11.43 -13.22 34.67
CA SER A 128 10.81 -11.98 35.17
C SER A 128 11.39 -10.70 34.54
N PHE A 129 12.64 -10.74 34.09
CA PHE A 129 13.31 -9.59 33.46
C PHE A 129 13.21 -9.58 31.93
N ILE A 130 12.85 -10.68 31.28
CA ILE A 130 12.80 -10.77 29.81
C ILE A 130 11.86 -9.71 29.22
N THR A 131 10.63 -9.61 29.74
CA THR A 131 9.64 -8.66 29.20
C THR A 131 10.10 -7.20 29.38
N PRO A 132 10.42 -6.71 30.60
CA PRO A 132 10.94 -5.36 30.79
C PRO A 132 12.18 -5.05 29.96
N PHE A 133 13.06 -6.04 29.79
CA PHE A 133 14.26 -5.90 28.98
C PHE A 133 13.91 -5.72 27.50
N LEU A 134 13.15 -6.63 26.89
CA LEU A 134 12.79 -6.56 25.48
C LEU A 134 11.95 -5.32 25.12
N THR A 135 11.15 -4.81 26.06
CA THR A 135 10.34 -3.60 25.85
C THR A 135 11.07 -2.31 26.24
N SER A 136 12.34 -2.39 26.65
CA SER A 136 13.09 -1.22 27.10
C SER A 136 13.24 -0.18 26.00
N SER A 137 12.97 1.08 26.33
CA SER A 137 13.16 2.21 25.42
C SER A 137 14.64 2.48 25.09
N ALA A 138 15.57 1.89 25.84
CA ALA A 138 17.01 1.98 25.57
C ALA A 138 17.38 1.46 24.17
N PHE A 139 16.61 0.51 23.63
CA PHE A 139 16.82 -0.03 22.29
C PHE A 139 16.18 0.82 21.18
N CYS A 140 15.37 1.83 21.53
CA CYS A 140 14.60 2.65 20.58
C CYS A 140 15.21 4.04 20.35
N ILE A 141 16.27 4.39 21.08
CA ILE A 141 16.91 5.70 20.99
C ILE A 141 18.12 5.55 20.06
N PRO A 142 18.10 6.09 18.83
CA PRO A 142 19.32 6.22 18.07
C PRO A 142 20.27 7.13 18.87
N ALA A 143 21.49 6.68 19.10
CA ALA A 143 22.51 7.30 19.95
C ALA A 143 22.81 8.79 19.64
N THR A 144 21.87 9.69 19.94
CA THR A 144 21.93 11.12 19.57
C THR A 144 22.02 12.05 20.78
N LYS A 145 22.08 11.51 22.01
CA LYS A 145 22.05 12.31 23.24
C LYS A 145 23.30 12.24 24.11
N ASN A 146 24.45 11.92 23.54
CA ASN A 146 25.74 12.16 24.19
C ASN A 146 26.52 13.27 23.47
N GLY A 147 26.07 14.52 23.66
CA GLY A 147 26.92 15.72 23.79
C GLY A 147 28.08 15.95 22.83
N GLY A 148 27.98 15.56 21.55
CA GLY A 148 29.00 15.87 20.55
C GLY A 148 28.38 15.96 19.17
N GLU A 149 28.63 17.07 18.47
CA GLU A 149 28.33 17.23 17.04
C GLU A 149 29.10 16.16 16.24
N ARG A 150 28.48 14.99 16.01
CA ARG A 150 28.99 13.99 15.07
C ARG A 150 28.38 14.18 13.69
N LYS A 151 29.20 13.93 12.67
CA LYS A 151 28.93 14.23 11.27
C LYS A 151 27.75 13.39 10.76
N LYS A 152 27.00 13.96 9.81
CA LYS A 152 25.76 13.40 9.23
C LYS A 152 25.90 12.05 8.51
N GLU A 153 27.11 11.52 8.37
CA GLU A 153 27.38 10.28 7.62
C GLU A 153 27.30 9.01 8.51
N ASP A 154 27.51 9.13 9.83
CA ASP A 154 27.57 7.98 10.76
C ASP A 154 26.18 7.48 11.19
N TYR A 155 25.11 8.25 10.92
CA TYR A 155 23.73 7.91 11.30
C TYR A 155 23.20 6.62 10.65
N PHE A 156 23.78 6.20 9.53
CA PHE A 156 23.26 5.07 8.73
C PHE A 156 23.83 3.71 9.14
N GLU A 157 24.99 3.68 9.79
CA GLU A 157 25.61 2.45 10.28
C GLU A 157 25.08 2.09 11.68
N GLU A 158 24.87 3.07 12.56
CA GLU A 158 24.39 2.86 13.93
C GLU A 158 22.96 2.26 14.00
N GLU A 159 22.02 2.66 13.12
CA GLU A 159 20.66 2.06 13.07
C GLU A 159 20.66 0.56 12.68
N LYS A 160 21.69 0.08 11.97
CA LYS A 160 21.83 -1.35 11.64
C LYS A 160 22.29 -2.16 12.86
N GLU A 161 23.10 -1.56 13.73
CA GLU A 161 23.71 -2.23 14.89
C GLU A 161 22.71 -2.38 16.05
N GLU A 162 21.86 -1.39 16.32
CA GLU A 162 20.91 -1.43 17.45
C GLU A 162 19.84 -2.53 17.29
N ASN A 163 19.35 -2.76 16.06
CA ASN A 163 18.41 -3.82 15.74
C ASN A 163 19.01 -5.22 15.86
N PHE A 164 20.33 -5.33 15.68
CA PHE A 164 21.04 -6.60 15.66
C PHE A 164 21.08 -7.24 17.05
N VAL A 165 21.21 -6.43 18.12
CA VAL A 165 21.27 -6.91 19.51
C VAL A 165 19.95 -7.55 19.94
N VAL A 166 18.83 -6.83 19.79
CA VAL A 166 17.51 -7.34 20.18
C VAL A 166 17.14 -8.58 19.36
N SER A 167 17.45 -8.58 18.06
CA SER A 167 17.25 -9.74 17.19
C SER A 167 18.04 -10.96 17.66
N THR A 168 19.31 -10.76 18.04
CA THR A 168 20.19 -11.82 18.56
C THR A 168 19.63 -12.41 19.84
N ILE A 169 19.22 -11.56 20.78
CA ILE A 169 18.67 -12.00 22.06
C ILE A 169 17.36 -12.75 21.85
N LEU A 170 16.45 -12.25 21.02
CA LEU A 170 15.20 -12.94 20.72
C LEU A 170 15.45 -14.32 20.08
N LYS A 171 16.41 -14.42 19.14
CA LYS A 171 16.83 -15.71 18.55
C LYS A 171 17.36 -16.67 19.63
N ALA A 172 18.19 -16.18 20.55
CA ALA A 172 18.73 -16.97 21.64
C ALA A 172 17.61 -17.51 22.54
N LEU A 173 16.67 -16.65 22.96
CA LEU A 173 15.52 -17.01 23.79
C LEU A 173 14.64 -18.07 23.11
N ILE A 174 14.38 -17.94 21.81
CA ILE A 174 13.55 -18.90 21.06
C ILE A 174 14.28 -20.24 20.82
N LYS A 175 15.62 -20.24 20.73
CA LYS A 175 16.42 -21.47 20.56
C LYS A 175 16.49 -22.29 21.85
N CYS A 176 16.24 -21.69 23.01
CA CYS A 176 16.13 -22.40 24.29
C CYS A 176 14.91 -23.34 24.32
N LYS A 177 15.13 -24.63 24.04
CA LYS A 177 14.08 -25.68 24.03
C LYS A 177 13.91 -26.44 25.34
N LYS A 178 14.88 -26.35 26.26
CA LYS A 178 14.91 -27.11 27.53
C LYS A 178 15.30 -26.19 28.69
N PRO A 179 14.37 -25.81 29.57
CA PRO A 179 12.93 -25.65 29.35
C PRO A 179 12.66 -24.53 28.33
N GLU A 180 11.51 -24.59 27.66
CA GLU A 180 11.11 -23.56 26.70
C GLU A 180 10.77 -22.25 27.42
N ILE A 181 11.28 -21.13 26.88
CA ILE A 181 10.96 -19.80 27.40
C ILE A 181 9.64 -19.34 26.79
N GLU A 182 8.66 -19.08 27.65
CA GLU A 182 7.40 -18.45 27.27
C GLU A 182 7.62 -16.94 27.15
N ILE A 183 7.32 -16.40 25.97
CA ILE A 183 7.38 -14.97 25.69
C ILE A 183 5.96 -14.54 25.37
N ASP A 184 5.53 -13.45 25.99
CA ASP A 184 4.21 -12.86 25.78
C ASP A 184 3.97 -12.55 24.28
N PRO A 185 2.81 -12.92 23.71
CA PRO A 185 2.50 -12.69 22.30
C PRO A 185 2.56 -11.22 21.87
N VAL A 186 2.13 -10.30 22.75
CA VAL A 186 2.12 -8.86 22.47
C VAL A 186 3.56 -8.33 22.39
N VAL A 187 4.44 -8.83 23.27
CA VAL A 187 5.88 -8.51 23.24
C VAL A 187 6.52 -9.06 21.96
N LEU A 188 6.18 -10.29 21.55
CA LEU A 188 6.65 -10.85 20.28
C LEU A 188 6.21 -10.00 19.08
N SER A 189 4.96 -9.54 19.06
CA SER A 189 4.47 -8.65 18.00
C SER A 189 5.24 -7.32 17.97
N TYR A 190 5.46 -6.70 19.14
CA TYR A 190 6.20 -5.45 19.25
C TYR A 190 7.65 -5.59 18.77
N VAL A 191 8.36 -6.62 19.26
CA VAL A 191 9.76 -6.84 18.88
C VAL A 191 9.87 -7.21 17.40
N GLY A 192 8.91 -8.00 16.91
CA GLY A 192 8.80 -8.39 15.51
C GLY A 192 8.74 -7.17 14.57
N SER A 193 7.85 -6.20 14.86
CA SER A 193 7.64 -5.04 14.00
C SER A 193 8.72 -3.97 14.10
N ASN A 194 9.35 -3.82 15.28
CA ASN A 194 10.27 -2.71 15.51
C ASN A 194 11.73 -3.07 15.24
N PHE A 195 12.14 -4.33 15.47
CA PHE A 195 13.54 -4.76 15.39
C PHE A 195 13.82 -5.76 14.26
N LYS A 196 13.05 -5.70 13.17
CA LYS A 196 13.18 -6.55 11.97
C LYS A 196 13.15 -8.06 12.27
N CYS A 197 12.44 -8.45 13.32
CA CYS A 197 12.32 -9.85 13.75
C CYS A 197 11.04 -10.52 13.23
N TRP A 198 10.46 -9.97 12.16
CA TRP A 198 9.17 -10.36 11.56
C TRP A 198 8.95 -11.88 11.49
N HIS A 199 9.77 -12.60 10.71
CA HIS A 199 9.58 -14.04 10.49
C HIS A 199 9.81 -14.87 11.75
N ILE A 200 10.73 -14.44 12.63
CA ILE A 200 11.05 -15.15 13.87
C ILE A 200 9.87 -15.05 14.85
N ALA A 201 9.33 -13.83 15.00
CA ALA A 201 8.16 -13.57 15.83
C ALA A 201 6.92 -14.30 15.28
N LEU A 202 6.65 -14.20 13.97
CA LEU A 202 5.53 -14.89 13.31
C LEU A 202 5.58 -16.40 13.52
N LEU A 203 6.71 -17.05 13.24
CA LEU A 203 6.85 -18.50 13.40
C LEU A 203 6.69 -18.95 14.86
N LYS A 204 7.12 -18.13 15.83
CA LYS A 204 6.90 -18.42 17.25
C LYS A 204 5.43 -18.25 17.62
N LEU A 205 4.78 -17.18 17.18
CA LEU A 205 3.36 -16.92 17.41
C LEU A 205 2.45 -17.99 16.78
N GLU A 206 2.75 -18.45 15.56
CA GLU A 206 2.03 -19.55 14.90
C GLU A 206 2.13 -20.84 15.73
N LYS A 207 3.32 -21.17 16.24
CA LYS A 207 3.52 -22.32 17.13
C LYS A 207 2.75 -22.19 18.43
N ILE A 208 2.72 -21.00 19.04
CA ILE A 208 1.93 -20.73 20.27
C ILE A 208 0.43 -20.88 19.96
N ALA A 209 -0.05 -20.38 18.83
CA ALA A 209 -1.45 -20.50 18.43
C ALA A 209 -1.87 -21.96 18.23
N ILE A 210 -0.99 -22.78 17.63
CA ILE A 210 -1.22 -24.22 17.43
C ILE A 210 -1.17 -24.97 18.78
N SER A 211 -0.16 -24.72 19.61
CA SER A 211 0.01 -25.41 20.90
C SER A 211 -1.14 -25.14 21.86
N LYS A 212 -1.62 -23.89 21.93
CA LYS A 212 -2.75 -23.47 22.77
C LYS A 212 -4.12 -23.81 22.17
N LYS A 213 -4.19 -24.39 20.96
CA LYS A 213 -5.43 -24.60 20.19
C LYS A 213 -6.27 -23.32 20.19
N ALA A 214 -5.64 -22.22 19.79
CA ALA A 214 -6.26 -20.89 19.80
C ALA A 214 -7.34 -20.74 18.72
N LEU A 215 -7.19 -21.45 17.59
CA LEU A 215 -8.13 -21.44 16.47
C LEU A 215 -9.42 -22.21 16.80
N ILE A 216 -10.56 -21.65 16.42
CA ILE A 216 -11.86 -22.30 16.52
C ILE A 216 -11.92 -23.44 15.49
N SER A 217 -12.16 -24.66 15.96
CA SER A 217 -12.31 -25.85 15.12
C SER A 217 -13.67 -25.88 14.42
N ASN A 218 -13.85 -25.02 13.41
CA ASN A 218 -14.96 -25.15 12.48
C ASN A 218 -14.56 -26.13 11.38
N ILE A 219 -14.80 -27.43 11.63
CA ILE A 219 -14.65 -28.49 10.64
C ILE A 219 -16.05 -28.79 10.09
N GLY A 220 -16.34 -28.26 8.90
CA GLY A 220 -17.59 -28.53 8.15
C GLY A 220 -18.70 -27.52 8.44
N GLY A 221 -19.44 -27.15 7.39
CA GLY A 221 -20.40 -26.05 7.38
C GLY A 221 -21.43 -26.04 8.52
N GLU A 222 -21.88 -24.83 8.84
CA GLU A 222 -22.86 -24.44 9.86
C GLU A 222 -22.32 -24.29 11.29
N ILE A 223 -22.14 -23.02 11.69
CA ILE A 223 -22.00 -22.62 13.09
C ILE A 223 -23.34 -22.91 13.79
N THR A 224 -23.47 -24.10 14.37
CA THR A 224 -24.65 -24.50 15.18
C THR A 224 -24.59 -23.91 16.60
N THR A 225 -23.47 -23.31 16.99
CA THR A 225 -23.24 -22.72 18.31
C THR A 225 -23.48 -21.21 18.24
N SER A 226 -24.21 -20.62 19.18
CA SER A 226 -24.42 -19.15 19.20
C SER A 226 -23.07 -18.41 19.24
N ALA A 227 -22.97 -17.27 18.53
CA ALA A 227 -21.73 -16.48 18.45
C ALA A 227 -21.13 -16.14 19.83
N TRP A 228 -21.97 -15.93 20.84
CA TRP A 228 -21.56 -15.69 22.23
C TRP A 228 -20.89 -16.89 22.90
N ASN A 229 -21.31 -18.11 22.57
CA ASN A 229 -20.67 -19.32 23.08
C ASN A 229 -19.28 -19.52 22.42
N ALA A 230 -19.15 -19.17 21.14
CA ALA A 230 -17.86 -19.16 20.46
C ALA A 230 -16.92 -18.12 21.09
N ALA A 231 -17.42 -16.91 21.36
CA ALA A 231 -16.67 -15.86 22.04
C ALA A 231 -16.20 -16.26 23.45
N THR A 232 -17.01 -17.03 24.18
CA THR A 232 -16.63 -17.54 25.52
C THR A 232 -15.50 -18.58 25.46
N SER A 233 -15.31 -19.25 24.32
CA SER A 233 -14.23 -20.23 24.13
C SER A 233 -12.85 -19.59 23.87
N LEU A 234 -12.85 -18.30 23.50
CA LEU A 234 -11.67 -17.49 23.26
C LEU A 234 -11.25 -16.81 24.57
N THR A 235 -10.36 -17.47 25.31
CA THR A 235 -9.71 -16.87 26.48
C THR A 235 -8.81 -15.71 26.07
N GLU A 236 -8.57 -14.78 26.99
CA GLU A 236 -7.73 -13.58 26.77
C GLU A 236 -6.37 -13.93 26.15
N GLU A 237 -5.64 -14.90 26.71
CA GLU A 237 -4.35 -15.33 26.14
C GLU A 237 -4.42 -15.84 24.69
N LYS A 238 -5.54 -16.47 24.30
CA LYS A 238 -5.73 -16.95 22.93
C LYS A 238 -6.01 -15.78 22.00
N LEU A 239 -6.80 -14.82 22.46
CA LEU A 239 -7.08 -13.58 21.72
C LEU A 239 -5.79 -12.80 21.50
N ASP A 240 -4.98 -12.57 22.54
CA ASP A 240 -3.72 -11.84 22.41
C ASP A 240 -2.77 -12.48 21.39
N THR A 241 -2.73 -13.82 21.36
CA THR A 241 -1.94 -14.57 20.37
C THR A 241 -2.47 -14.34 18.96
N LEU A 242 -3.79 -14.44 18.75
CA LEU A 242 -4.41 -14.28 17.43
C LEU A 242 -4.38 -12.82 16.95
N ASP A 243 -4.56 -11.86 17.84
CA ASP A 243 -4.49 -10.43 17.56
C ASP A 243 -3.07 -10.01 17.18
N SER A 244 -2.07 -10.51 17.93
CA SER A 244 -0.65 -10.34 17.60
C SER A 244 -0.31 -10.91 16.22
N LEU A 245 -0.82 -12.10 15.87
CA LEU A 245 -0.65 -12.69 14.54
C LEU A 245 -1.30 -11.84 13.44
N THR A 246 -2.57 -11.47 13.61
CA THR A 246 -3.28 -10.66 12.60
C THR A 246 -2.62 -9.31 12.41
N ARG A 247 -2.11 -8.69 13.48
CA ARG A 247 -1.40 -7.41 13.42
C ARG A 247 -0.12 -7.51 12.60
N LEU A 248 0.69 -8.54 12.82
CA LEU A 248 1.92 -8.75 12.04
C LEU A 248 1.62 -9.06 10.57
N TYR A 249 0.63 -9.90 10.27
CA TYR A 249 0.23 -10.15 8.87
C TYR A 249 -0.28 -8.88 8.18
N GLN A 250 -1.06 -8.06 8.89
CA GLN A 250 -1.52 -6.77 8.37
C GLN A 250 -0.35 -5.82 8.07
N PHE A 251 0.64 -5.70 8.97
CA PHE A 251 1.83 -4.88 8.72
C PHE A 251 2.70 -5.37 7.56
N LEU A 252 2.72 -6.68 7.31
CA LEU A 252 3.42 -7.25 6.15
C LEU A 252 2.59 -7.26 4.88
N ASN A 253 1.34 -6.79 4.92
CA ASN A 253 0.42 -6.80 3.80
C ASN A 253 0.10 -8.22 3.28
N GLU A 254 0.11 -9.21 4.18
CA GLU A 254 -0.13 -10.64 3.92
C GLU A 254 -1.61 -10.97 4.17
N PHE A 255 -2.49 -10.47 3.29
CA PHE A 255 -3.93 -10.51 3.50
C PHE A 255 -4.53 -11.92 3.48
N ASP A 256 -3.94 -12.88 2.76
CA ASP A 256 -4.46 -14.24 2.71
C ASP A 256 -4.35 -14.95 4.07
N GLN A 257 -3.21 -14.76 4.74
CA GLN A 257 -2.91 -15.28 6.06
C GLN A 257 -3.74 -14.55 7.12
N TYR A 258 -3.88 -13.22 7.00
CA TYR A 258 -4.81 -12.44 7.81
C TYR A 258 -6.25 -12.99 7.72
N ASN A 259 -6.77 -13.17 6.50
CA ASN A 259 -8.11 -13.70 6.26
C ASN A 259 -8.28 -15.13 6.76
N PHE A 260 -7.23 -15.95 6.66
CA PHE A 260 -7.24 -17.32 7.20
C PHE A 260 -7.43 -17.33 8.72
N VAL A 261 -6.68 -16.49 9.45
CA VAL A 261 -6.80 -16.37 10.91
C VAL A 261 -8.21 -15.90 11.28
N TRP A 262 -8.74 -14.90 10.56
CA TRP A 262 -10.11 -14.43 10.76
C TRP A 262 -11.18 -15.47 10.50
N ARG A 263 -11.05 -16.25 9.42
CA ARG A 263 -11.94 -17.38 9.12
C ARG A 263 -11.97 -18.42 10.24
N LYS A 264 -10.89 -18.55 10.99
CA LYS A 264 -10.72 -19.52 12.08
C LYS A 264 -10.86 -18.92 13.49
N ARG A 265 -11.11 -17.61 13.61
CA ARG A 265 -11.33 -16.94 14.91
C ARG A 265 -12.68 -16.21 15.02
N ALA A 266 -13.30 -15.86 13.89
CA ALA A 266 -14.54 -15.09 13.86
C ALA A 266 -15.70 -15.83 14.56
N CYS A 267 -16.46 -15.10 15.37
CA CYS A 267 -17.64 -15.60 16.05
C CYS A 267 -18.87 -15.55 15.15
N PHE A 268 -18.95 -14.58 14.22
CA PHE A 268 -20.06 -14.45 13.28
C PHE A 268 -19.69 -14.97 11.90
N GLU A 269 -20.53 -15.86 11.36
CA GLU A 269 -20.38 -16.34 9.97
C GLU A 269 -20.46 -15.19 8.95
N LYS A 270 -21.24 -14.16 9.27
CA LYS A 270 -21.34 -12.94 8.45
C LYS A 270 -19.99 -12.22 8.31
N THR A 271 -19.15 -12.22 9.35
CA THR A 271 -17.80 -11.64 9.29
C THR A 271 -16.93 -12.39 8.28
N ILE A 272 -17.00 -13.72 8.29
CA ILE A 272 -16.27 -14.56 7.31
C ILE A 272 -16.74 -14.25 5.89
N LYS A 273 -18.05 -14.14 5.67
CA LYS A 273 -18.63 -13.78 4.37
C LYS A 273 -18.21 -12.37 3.93
N CYS A 274 -18.23 -11.40 4.84
CA CYS A 274 -17.83 -10.02 4.59
C CYS A 274 -16.38 -9.94 4.11
N LEU A 275 -15.46 -10.56 4.84
CA LEU A 275 -14.04 -10.61 4.47
C LEU A 275 -13.80 -11.38 3.17
N ALA A 276 -14.57 -12.45 2.92
CA ALA A 276 -14.48 -13.19 1.66
C ALA A 276 -14.94 -12.36 0.45
N PHE A 277 -16.02 -11.57 0.58
CA PHE A 277 -16.45 -10.65 -0.48
C PHE A 277 -15.39 -9.58 -0.75
N TYR A 278 -14.79 -9.03 0.30
CA TYR A 278 -13.70 -8.06 0.17
C TYR A 278 -12.49 -8.66 -0.57
N GLN A 279 -12.06 -9.87 -0.19
CA GLN A 279 -10.94 -10.58 -0.84
C GLN A 279 -11.21 -10.91 -2.32
N GLN A 280 -12.48 -11.14 -2.68
CA GLN A 280 -12.90 -11.36 -4.07
C GLN A 280 -13.00 -10.07 -4.89
N GLY A 281 -12.92 -8.90 -4.26
CA GLY A 281 -13.13 -7.59 -4.90
C GLY A 281 -14.59 -7.18 -5.07
N ASP A 282 -15.55 -7.91 -4.47
CA ASP A 282 -16.97 -7.54 -4.46
C ASP A 282 -17.26 -6.57 -3.29
N PHE A 283 -16.74 -5.35 -3.42
CA PHE A 283 -16.78 -4.34 -2.37
C PHE A 283 -18.20 -3.87 -2.03
N VAL A 284 -19.13 -3.93 -2.99
CA VAL A 284 -20.55 -3.57 -2.76
C VAL A 284 -21.18 -4.55 -1.77
N ARG A 285 -21.05 -5.86 -2.01
CA ARG A 285 -21.58 -6.86 -1.08
C ARG A 285 -20.84 -6.85 0.25
N ALA A 286 -19.52 -6.66 0.26
CA ALA A 286 -18.75 -6.53 1.48
C ALA A 286 -19.31 -5.41 2.37
N ARG A 287 -19.43 -4.19 1.81
CA ARG A 287 -20.03 -3.02 2.48
C ARG A 287 -21.42 -3.33 3.04
N GLU A 288 -22.34 -3.84 2.21
CA GLU A 288 -23.71 -4.14 2.65
C GLU A 288 -23.75 -5.17 3.79
N THR A 289 -22.89 -6.19 3.73
CA THR A 289 -22.84 -7.22 4.78
C THR A 289 -22.28 -6.67 6.08
N ALA A 290 -21.28 -5.79 6.02
CA ALA A 290 -20.74 -5.08 7.17
C ALA A 290 -21.81 -4.19 7.82
N GLU A 291 -22.53 -3.36 7.04
CA GLU A 291 -23.60 -2.49 7.56
C GLU A 291 -24.70 -3.30 8.26
N LYS A 292 -25.16 -4.40 7.65
CA LYS A 292 -26.18 -5.28 8.25
C LYS A 292 -25.71 -5.91 9.56
N LEU A 293 -24.42 -6.20 9.69
CA LEU A 293 -23.83 -6.76 10.90
C LEU A 293 -23.63 -5.69 11.99
N MET A 294 -23.15 -4.51 11.61
CA MET A 294 -23.04 -3.32 12.48
C MET A 294 -24.38 -2.98 13.11
N LEU A 295 -25.43 -2.86 12.29
CA LEU A 295 -26.79 -2.57 12.77
C LEU A 295 -27.29 -3.66 13.72
N TYR A 296 -27.12 -4.94 13.36
CA TYR A 296 -27.52 -6.05 14.21
C TYR A 296 -26.81 -6.04 15.58
N LEU A 297 -25.51 -5.72 15.59
CA LEU A 297 -24.74 -5.64 16.82
C LEU A 297 -25.10 -4.40 17.63
N ASN A 298 -25.23 -3.22 17.02
CA ASN A 298 -25.69 -2.03 17.73
C ASN A 298 -27.07 -2.27 18.36
N GLU A 299 -28.02 -2.87 17.63
CA GLU A 299 -29.31 -3.21 18.20
C GLU A 299 -29.23 -4.17 19.39
N LYS A 300 -28.32 -5.15 19.36
CA LYS A 300 -28.17 -6.10 20.47
C LYS A 300 -27.37 -5.56 21.64
N LEU A 301 -26.27 -4.84 21.37
CA LEU A 301 -25.37 -4.27 22.36
C LEU A 301 -26.04 -3.13 23.14
N PHE A 302 -26.78 -2.25 22.45
CA PHE A 302 -27.38 -1.07 23.08
C PHE A 302 -28.81 -1.28 23.61
N LYS A 303 -29.54 -2.33 23.18
CA LYS A 303 -30.88 -2.64 23.74
C LYS A 303 -30.85 -3.69 24.86
N SER A 304 -29.77 -4.45 25.03
CA SER A 304 -29.65 -5.37 26.17
C SER A 304 -28.92 -4.68 27.33
N ASP A 305 -29.63 -4.40 28.43
CA ASP A 305 -29.05 -3.97 29.72
C ASP A 305 -28.07 -5.00 30.35
N SER A 306 -27.71 -6.06 29.62
CA SER A 306 -26.74 -7.05 30.07
C SER A 306 -25.32 -6.62 29.68
N LEU A 307 -24.63 -5.96 30.61
CA LEU A 307 -23.17 -5.71 30.59
C LEU A 307 -22.33 -6.98 30.30
N ASN A 308 -22.91 -8.18 30.43
CA ASN A 308 -22.28 -9.46 30.14
C ASN A 308 -22.35 -9.90 28.66
N ALA A 309 -22.96 -9.13 27.76
CA ALA A 309 -23.11 -9.50 26.35
C ALA A 309 -21.90 -9.15 25.47
N VAL A 310 -20.96 -8.33 25.97
CA VAL A 310 -19.85 -7.77 25.17
C VAL A 310 -18.52 -8.33 25.66
N THR A 311 -18.03 -9.36 24.96
CA THR A 311 -16.71 -9.95 25.24
C THR A 311 -15.62 -9.27 24.39
N PRO A 312 -14.34 -9.25 24.81
CA PRO A 312 -13.23 -8.73 24.01
C PRO A 312 -13.17 -9.30 22.58
N ALA A 313 -13.49 -10.58 22.39
CA ALA A 313 -13.59 -11.22 21.07
C ALA A 313 -14.63 -10.57 20.14
N ILE A 314 -15.77 -10.13 20.69
CA ILE A 314 -16.84 -9.48 19.93
C ILE A 314 -16.44 -8.03 19.60
N LEU A 315 -15.72 -7.36 20.50
CA LEU A 315 -15.19 -6.01 20.26
C LEU A 315 -14.10 -6.01 19.17
N SER A 316 -13.19 -6.98 19.20
CA SER A 316 -12.16 -7.09 18.14
C SER A 316 -12.80 -7.41 16.78
N GLU A 317 -13.85 -8.24 16.76
CA GLU A 317 -14.63 -8.49 15.55
C GLU A 317 -15.41 -7.24 15.09
N PHE A 318 -15.88 -6.41 16.04
CA PHE A 318 -16.50 -5.12 15.74
C PHE A 318 -15.62 -4.20 14.93
N GLN A 319 -14.38 -4.02 15.40
CA GLN A 319 -13.40 -3.19 14.73
C GLN A 319 -13.08 -3.69 13.31
N VAL A 320 -13.17 -4.99 13.06
CA VAL A 320 -12.82 -5.55 11.75
C VAL A 320 -13.89 -5.41 10.69
N PHE A 321 -15.17 -5.53 11.02
CA PHE A 321 -16.18 -5.19 10.02
C PHE A 321 -16.32 -3.67 9.84
N GLU A 322 -16.06 -2.86 10.87
CA GLU A 322 -16.00 -1.41 10.71
C GLU A 322 -14.87 -1.04 9.74
N GLN A 323 -13.67 -1.61 9.95
CA GLN A 323 -12.56 -1.43 9.04
C GLN A 323 -12.87 -1.96 7.62
N CYS A 324 -13.49 -3.13 7.51
CA CYS A 324 -13.90 -3.68 6.21
C CYS A 324 -14.93 -2.79 5.50
N TRP A 325 -15.84 -2.17 6.24
CA TRP A 325 -16.78 -1.18 5.71
C TRP A 325 -16.04 0.07 5.21
N ILE A 326 -15.15 0.63 6.03
CA ILE A 326 -14.32 1.79 5.66
C ILE A 326 -13.54 1.49 4.38
N ASP A 327 -12.81 0.38 4.35
CA ASP A 327 -11.98 -0.03 3.21
C ASP A 327 -12.84 -0.29 1.97
N SER A 328 -14.01 -0.90 2.11
CA SER A 328 -14.95 -1.08 1.00
C SER A 328 -15.45 0.26 0.46
N CYS A 329 -15.77 1.23 1.32
CA CYS A 329 -16.16 2.58 0.89
C CYS A 329 -15.02 3.31 0.16
N LYS A 330 -13.77 3.16 0.62
CA LYS A 330 -12.59 3.70 -0.08
C LYS A 330 -12.44 3.09 -1.47
N GLN A 331 -12.53 1.76 -1.57
CA GLN A 331 -12.48 1.04 -2.85
C GLN A 331 -13.61 1.44 -3.79
N LEU A 332 -14.77 1.81 -3.24
CA LEU A 332 -15.93 2.29 -4.01
C LEU A 332 -15.90 3.80 -4.27
N ASN A 333 -14.83 4.51 -3.88
CA ASN A 333 -14.70 5.97 -4.02
C ASN A 333 -15.88 6.76 -3.37
N ASP A 334 -16.53 6.22 -2.33
CA ASP A 334 -17.64 6.86 -1.62
C ASP A 334 -17.14 7.64 -0.39
N TRP A 335 -16.43 8.73 -0.67
CA TRP A 335 -15.89 9.62 0.35
C TRP A 335 -16.96 10.40 1.10
N THR A 336 -18.13 10.60 0.50
CA THR A 336 -19.27 11.28 1.14
C THR A 336 -19.83 10.50 2.32
N SER A 337 -19.99 9.18 2.18
CA SER A 337 -20.43 8.34 3.30
C SER A 337 -19.38 8.29 4.42
N LEU A 338 -18.09 8.28 4.05
CA LEU A 338 -16.98 8.29 5.00
C LEU A 338 -16.87 9.61 5.77
N GLU A 339 -17.13 10.75 5.13
CA GLU A 339 -17.17 12.06 5.81
C GLU A 339 -18.29 12.09 6.86
N LEU A 340 -19.50 11.66 6.50
CA LEU A 340 -20.63 11.59 7.44
C LEU A 340 -20.35 10.64 8.61
N PHE A 341 -19.71 9.51 8.35
CA PHE A 341 -19.33 8.55 9.39
C PHE A 341 -18.24 9.10 10.31
N SER A 342 -17.17 9.66 9.76
CA SER A 342 -16.03 10.18 10.53
C SER A 342 -16.37 11.42 11.36
N ASN A 343 -17.30 12.25 10.88
CA ASN A 343 -17.80 13.44 11.56
C ASN A 343 -18.95 13.17 12.53
N SER A 344 -19.38 11.91 12.69
CA SER A 344 -20.42 11.55 13.68
C SER A 344 -19.90 11.67 15.11
N ASP A 345 -20.76 12.13 16.03
CA ASP A 345 -20.41 12.34 17.45
C ASP A 345 -19.94 11.04 18.14
N GLU A 346 -20.40 9.88 17.67
CA GLU A 346 -20.07 8.57 18.25
C GLU A 346 -18.66 8.09 17.86
N VAL A 347 -18.18 8.46 16.67
CA VAL A 347 -16.92 7.95 16.09
C VAL A 347 -15.82 9.00 16.18
N ALA A 348 -16.10 10.24 15.77
CA ALA A 348 -15.19 11.39 15.78
C ALA A 348 -13.75 11.05 15.32
N ASN A 349 -13.60 10.36 14.19
CA ASN A 349 -12.30 9.88 13.70
C ASN A 349 -11.61 10.94 12.81
N ILE A 350 -10.74 11.73 13.43
CA ILE A 350 -9.99 12.81 12.77
C ILE A 350 -9.06 12.32 11.65
N ASN A 351 -8.49 11.13 11.79
CA ASN A 351 -7.58 10.56 10.79
C ASN A 351 -8.32 10.26 9.49
N LEU A 352 -9.51 9.65 9.60
CA LEU A 352 -10.38 9.37 8.46
C LEU A 352 -10.97 10.66 7.86
N LEU A 353 -11.40 11.61 8.70
CA LEU A 353 -11.94 12.89 8.26
C LEU A 353 -10.92 13.72 7.47
N THR A 354 -9.64 13.65 7.87
CA THR A 354 -8.53 14.29 7.14
C THR A 354 -8.39 13.70 5.73
N GLU A 355 -8.54 12.37 5.60
CA GLU A 355 -8.48 11.69 4.30
C GLU A 355 -9.68 12.08 3.43
N THR A 356 -10.90 12.08 3.96
CA THR A 356 -12.11 12.45 3.20
C THR A 356 -12.06 13.90 2.71
N ALA A 357 -11.59 14.82 3.54
CA ALA A 357 -11.55 16.24 3.22
C ALA A 357 -10.73 16.55 1.96
N TRP A 358 -9.55 15.94 1.80
CA TRP A 358 -8.75 16.17 0.59
C TRP A 358 -9.37 15.51 -0.64
N HIS A 359 -9.96 14.31 -0.54
CA HIS A 359 -10.65 13.66 -1.66
C HIS A 359 -11.85 14.48 -2.17
N LEU A 360 -12.61 15.07 -1.26
CA LEU A 360 -13.76 15.94 -1.58
C LEU A 360 -13.35 17.38 -1.95
N SER A 361 -12.04 17.68 -1.96
CA SER A 361 -11.49 19.01 -2.23
C SER A 361 -11.92 20.09 -1.23
N ASP A 362 -12.31 19.71 0.00
CA ASP A 362 -12.57 20.65 1.09
C ASP A 362 -11.26 21.00 1.82
N TRP A 363 -10.52 21.93 1.21
CA TRP A 363 -9.23 22.39 1.74
C TRP A 363 -9.35 23.16 3.05
N LYS A 364 -10.52 23.72 3.38
CA LYS A 364 -10.75 24.43 4.64
C LYS A 364 -10.89 23.44 5.78
N LEU A 365 -11.76 22.45 5.61
CA LEU A 365 -11.91 21.35 6.56
C LEU A 365 -10.58 20.62 6.77
N LEU A 366 -9.84 20.35 5.69
CA LEU A 366 -8.53 19.71 5.78
C LEU A 366 -7.53 20.51 6.61
N LYS A 367 -7.50 21.85 6.46
CA LYS A 367 -6.63 22.73 7.25
C LYS A 367 -6.96 22.65 8.74
N ASP A 368 -8.24 22.67 9.08
CA ASP A 368 -8.68 22.57 10.48
C ASP A 368 -8.37 21.19 11.07
N CYS A 369 -8.56 20.12 10.30
CA CYS A 369 -8.23 18.76 10.71
C CYS A 369 -6.73 18.57 10.96
N LEU A 370 -5.87 19.16 10.12
CA LEU A 370 -4.42 19.06 10.27
C LEU A 370 -3.90 19.72 11.55
N ILE A 371 -4.55 20.80 12.02
CA ILE A 371 -4.21 21.43 13.31
C ILE A 371 -4.47 20.44 14.46
N GLN A 372 -5.62 19.75 14.43
CA GLN A 372 -5.96 18.75 15.43
C GLN A 372 -5.05 17.52 15.36
N LEU A 373 -4.75 17.05 14.16
CA LEU A 373 -3.88 15.90 13.93
C LEU A 373 -2.44 16.18 14.39
N ASP A 374 -1.91 17.37 14.11
CA ASP A 374 -0.60 17.79 14.63
C ASP A 374 -0.58 17.89 16.17
N ALA A 375 -1.69 18.33 16.78
CA ALA A 375 -1.83 18.39 18.23
C ALA A 375 -1.93 16.99 18.87
N ALA A 376 -2.56 16.03 18.19
CA ALA A 376 -2.65 14.64 18.63
C ALA A 376 -1.30 13.90 18.56
N GLY A 377 -0.43 14.26 17.60
CA GLY A 377 0.94 13.75 17.53
C GLY A 377 1.05 12.27 17.13
N ASP A 378 0.09 11.74 16.36
CA ASP A 378 0.10 10.34 15.90
C ASP A 378 1.29 10.06 14.96
N PRO A 379 2.21 9.14 15.33
CA PRO A 379 3.34 8.78 14.47
C PRO A 379 2.92 8.21 13.12
N SER A 380 1.80 7.48 13.06
CA SER A 380 1.32 6.82 11.84
C SER A 380 0.87 7.83 10.77
N MET A 381 0.37 9.00 11.19
CA MET A 381 -0.12 10.05 10.31
C MET A 381 0.92 11.13 9.99
N THR A 382 2.13 11.04 10.56
CA THR A 382 3.15 12.09 10.39
C THR A 382 3.53 12.33 8.92
N ILE A 383 3.65 11.26 8.12
CA ILE A 383 3.95 11.38 6.68
C ILE A 383 2.76 11.99 5.94
N LYS A 384 1.54 11.46 6.16
CA LYS A 384 0.31 11.92 5.53
C LYS A 384 0.02 13.39 5.86
N SER A 385 0.15 13.80 7.13
CA SER A 385 0.02 15.20 7.56
C SER A 385 0.98 16.14 6.83
N ALA A 386 2.26 15.76 6.74
CA ALA A 386 3.24 16.56 6.01
C ALA A 386 2.90 16.67 4.52
N LEU A 387 2.41 15.59 3.92
CA LEU A 387 1.98 15.55 2.52
C LEU A 387 0.72 16.41 2.28
N TYR A 388 -0.30 16.30 3.12
CA TYR A 388 -1.53 17.08 3.00
C TYR A 388 -1.27 18.58 3.15
N LYS A 389 -0.33 18.99 4.01
CA LYS A 389 0.13 20.39 4.08
C LYS A 389 0.73 20.89 2.76
N LEU A 390 1.52 20.04 2.08
CA LEU A 390 2.03 20.37 0.75
C LEU A 390 0.89 20.52 -0.25
N MET A 391 -0.04 19.57 -0.25
CA MET A 391 -1.20 19.57 -1.15
C MET A 391 -2.06 20.83 -0.98
N ILE A 392 -2.36 21.27 0.25
CA ILE A 392 -3.08 22.51 0.52
C ILE A 392 -2.41 23.72 -0.13
N ASN A 393 -1.09 23.85 0.08
CA ASN A 393 -0.31 24.98 -0.45
C ASN A 393 -0.30 25.00 -1.97
N ILE A 394 -0.28 23.83 -2.60
CA ILE A 394 -0.25 23.68 -4.06
C ILE A 394 -1.65 23.86 -4.66
N ALA A 395 -2.70 23.33 -4.04
CA ALA A 395 -4.05 23.40 -4.57
C ALA A 395 -4.67 24.80 -4.46
N ASN A 396 -4.27 25.59 -3.45
CA ASN A 396 -4.78 26.94 -3.21
C ASN A 396 -3.72 28.04 -3.43
N PHE A 397 -2.79 27.82 -4.36
CA PHE A 397 -1.65 28.70 -4.61
C PHE A 397 -2.02 30.17 -4.91
N ASP A 398 -3.19 30.40 -5.51
CA ASP A 398 -3.70 31.73 -5.84
C ASP A 398 -4.21 32.49 -4.61
N GLN A 399 -4.69 31.77 -3.59
CA GLN A 399 -5.33 32.34 -2.41
C GLN A 399 -4.28 32.81 -1.38
N LEU A 400 -4.38 34.08 -1.00
CA LEU A 400 -3.44 34.72 -0.05
C LEU A 400 -3.40 34.03 1.32
N ASP A 401 -4.54 33.49 1.79
CA ASP A 401 -4.67 32.80 3.09
C ASP A 401 -3.88 31.48 3.19
N PHE A 402 -3.41 30.97 2.03
CA PHE A 402 -2.68 29.71 1.88
C PHE A 402 -1.29 29.90 1.28
N ARG A 403 -0.81 31.14 1.08
CA ARG A 403 0.56 31.42 0.65
C ARG A 403 1.50 31.47 1.85
N PRO A 404 2.35 30.46 2.11
CA PRO A 404 3.47 30.66 3.01
C PRO A 404 4.47 31.61 2.34
N ILE A 405 4.98 32.57 3.09
CA ILE A 405 5.97 33.59 2.71
C ILE A 405 7.32 33.02 2.20
N LEU A 406 7.47 31.70 1.99
CA LEU A 406 8.74 31.08 1.56
C LEU A 406 8.54 29.79 0.74
N ASN A 407 8.02 29.92 -0.48
CA ASN A 407 7.37 28.81 -1.19
C ASN A 407 8.31 27.72 -1.78
N LYS A 408 9.63 27.93 -1.87
CA LYS A 408 10.58 26.91 -2.36
C LYS A 408 11.29 26.14 -1.24
N GLU A 409 11.82 26.84 -0.24
CA GLU A 409 12.57 26.21 0.84
C GLU A 409 11.68 25.40 1.78
N PHE A 410 10.45 25.86 2.05
CA PHE A 410 9.51 25.12 2.88
C PHE A 410 9.11 23.79 2.23
N ASN A 411 8.70 23.84 0.96
CA ASN A 411 8.29 22.66 0.21
C ASN A 411 9.46 21.67 0.03
N GLY A 412 10.67 22.17 -0.22
CA GLY A 412 11.88 21.35 -0.29
C GLY A 412 12.21 20.65 1.03
N LYS A 413 12.15 21.36 2.16
CA LYS A 413 12.40 20.79 3.50
C LYS A 413 11.33 19.77 3.90
N ALA A 414 10.07 20.04 3.60
CA ALA A 414 8.98 19.11 3.87
C ALA A 414 9.13 17.82 3.05
N PHE A 415 9.48 17.94 1.76
CA PHE A 415 9.76 16.79 0.90
C PHE A 415 10.96 15.96 1.40
N GLU A 416 12.06 16.62 1.77
CA GLU A 416 13.23 15.94 2.35
C GLU A 416 12.86 15.18 3.63
N LYS A 417 12.03 15.79 4.50
CA LYS A 417 11.54 15.15 5.72
C LYS A 417 10.67 13.92 5.41
N ILE A 418 9.75 14.02 4.45
CA ILE A 418 8.89 12.90 4.03
C ILE A 418 9.75 11.76 3.50
N ASN A 419 10.68 12.02 2.60
CA ASN A 419 11.55 10.99 2.01
C ASN A 419 12.41 10.30 3.06
N LYS A 420 12.98 11.05 4.02
CA LYS A 420 13.73 10.44 5.13
C LYS A 420 12.85 9.46 5.91
N MET A 421 11.61 9.84 6.22
CA MET A 421 10.69 8.97 6.96
C MET A 421 10.26 7.75 6.13
N LEU A 422 10.01 7.90 4.83
CA LEU A 422 9.71 6.78 3.93
C LEU A 422 10.88 5.79 3.89
N ILE A 423 12.12 6.28 3.80
CA ILE A 423 13.34 5.44 3.83
C ILE A 423 13.47 4.74 5.19
N THR A 424 13.22 5.43 6.30
CA THR A 424 13.23 4.82 7.64
C THR A 424 12.18 3.71 7.75
N ASN A 425 10.96 3.93 7.25
CA ASN A 425 9.91 2.90 7.25
C ASN A 425 10.25 1.72 6.34
N TRP A 426 10.81 1.98 5.16
CA TRP A 426 11.32 0.93 4.26
C TRP A 426 12.34 0.05 4.98
N LYS A 427 13.29 0.67 5.69
CA LYS A 427 14.31 -0.06 6.42
C LYS A 427 13.75 -0.91 7.56
N LYS A 428 12.60 -0.58 8.15
CA LYS A 428 11.96 -1.37 9.22
C LYS A 428 11.34 -2.68 8.71
N LEU A 429 10.96 -2.73 7.43
CA LEU A 429 10.40 -3.92 6.79
C LEU A 429 11.46 -5.04 6.63
N PRO A 430 11.03 -6.28 6.35
CA PRO A 430 11.94 -7.37 5.99
C PRO A 430 12.85 -6.99 4.82
N SER A 431 14.07 -7.52 4.78
CA SER A 431 14.99 -7.29 3.65
C SER A 431 14.50 -7.93 2.34
N ILE A 432 13.58 -8.90 2.43
CA ILE A 432 12.96 -9.55 1.28
C ILE A 432 11.86 -8.62 0.77
N ILE A 433 11.97 -8.21 -0.49
CA ILE A 433 10.97 -7.35 -1.13
C ILE A 433 9.69 -8.17 -1.31
N SER A 434 8.58 -7.66 -0.77
CA SER A 434 7.25 -8.29 -0.81
C SER A 434 6.14 -7.24 -0.84
N HIS A 435 4.87 -7.66 -0.78
CA HIS A 435 3.70 -6.77 -0.74
C HIS A 435 3.75 -5.74 0.40
N SER A 436 4.48 -6.02 1.47
CA SER A 436 4.76 -5.08 2.58
C SER A 436 5.36 -3.74 2.12
N HIS A 437 6.10 -3.75 1.00
CA HIS A 437 6.79 -2.58 0.49
C HIS A 437 5.93 -1.71 -0.44
N LEU A 438 4.82 -2.25 -0.97
CA LEU A 438 4.01 -1.57 -2.00
C LEU A 438 3.41 -0.26 -1.50
N GLU A 439 2.90 -0.22 -0.27
CA GLU A 439 2.32 1.01 0.29
C GLU A 439 3.35 2.16 0.35
N ILE A 440 4.60 1.84 0.68
CA ILE A 440 5.70 2.82 0.72
C ILE A 440 6.03 3.31 -0.69
N LEU A 441 6.09 2.41 -1.68
CA LEU A 441 6.35 2.78 -3.08
C LEU A 441 5.23 3.64 -3.66
N ASN A 442 3.98 3.26 -3.41
CA ASN A 442 2.81 4.00 -3.83
C ASN A 442 2.79 5.40 -3.22
N LEU A 443 3.05 5.51 -1.91
CA LEU A 443 3.13 6.79 -1.23
C LEU A 443 4.33 7.63 -1.70
N ALA A 444 5.47 7.01 -2.01
CA ALA A 444 6.63 7.70 -2.58
C ALA A 444 6.33 8.25 -3.97
N HIS A 445 5.67 7.47 -4.83
CA HIS A 445 5.22 7.92 -6.15
C HIS A 445 4.24 9.09 -6.03
N PHE A 446 3.22 8.96 -5.18
CA PHE A 446 2.24 10.01 -4.93
C PHE A 446 2.90 11.29 -4.40
N THR A 447 3.80 11.17 -3.42
CA THR A 447 4.60 12.29 -2.89
C THR A 447 5.45 12.95 -4.00
N HIS A 448 6.00 12.15 -4.92
CA HIS A 448 6.79 12.67 -6.03
C HIS A 448 5.92 13.50 -6.99
N GLU A 449 4.71 13.04 -7.34
CA GLU A 449 3.79 13.84 -8.17
C GLU A 449 3.37 15.15 -7.50
N VAL A 450 3.10 15.12 -6.19
CA VAL A 450 2.84 16.34 -5.41
C VAL A 450 4.06 17.29 -5.46
N CYS A 451 5.27 16.77 -5.36
CA CYS A 451 6.50 17.56 -5.47
C CYS A 451 6.69 18.17 -6.88
N GLU A 452 6.40 17.43 -7.95
CA GLU A 452 6.45 17.94 -9.32
C GLU A 452 5.43 19.06 -9.56
N SER A 453 4.20 18.89 -9.05
CA SER A 453 3.18 19.94 -9.05
C SER A 453 3.67 21.20 -8.32
N ALA A 454 4.29 21.03 -7.14
CA ALA A 454 4.89 22.13 -6.39
C ALA A 454 5.99 22.85 -7.19
N ASN A 455 6.82 22.11 -7.93
CA ASN A 455 7.87 22.67 -8.77
C ASN A 455 7.30 23.48 -9.94
N VAL A 456 6.22 23.02 -10.57
CA VAL A 456 5.53 23.79 -11.62
C VAL A 456 5.03 25.12 -11.08
N ILE A 457 4.36 25.13 -9.91
CA ILE A 457 3.91 26.37 -9.28
C ILE A 457 5.10 27.25 -8.89
N ASN A 458 6.12 26.69 -8.23
CA ASN A 458 7.29 27.42 -7.74
C ASN A 458 8.08 28.11 -8.85
N ASN A 459 8.27 27.43 -9.99
CA ASN A 459 8.99 27.99 -11.13
C ASN A 459 8.20 29.11 -11.84
N ASN A 460 6.88 29.17 -11.63
CA ASN A 460 5.98 30.15 -12.24
C ASN A 460 5.39 31.14 -11.21
N LEU A 461 5.91 31.21 -9.98
CA LEU A 461 5.37 32.09 -8.93
C LEU A 461 5.31 33.57 -9.32
N GLN A 462 6.29 34.04 -10.09
CA GLN A 462 6.33 35.45 -10.50
C GLN A 462 5.17 35.80 -11.45
N SER A 463 4.82 34.91 -12.38
CA SER A 463 3.67 35.12 -13.28
C SER A 463 2.33 34.92 -12.55
N ILE A 464 2.29 34.03 -11.55
CA ILE A 464 1.12 33.79 -10.72
C ILE A 464 0.83 34.98 -9.78
N ASN A 465 1.85 35.54 -9.12
CA ASN A 465 1.68 36.61 -8.14
C ASN A 465 1.36 37.98 -8.77
N PHE A 466 1.78 38.21 -10.02
CA PHE A 466 1.55 39.47 -10.73
C PHE A 466 0.93 39.23 -12.11
N PRO A 467 -0.37 38.89 -12.18
CA PRO A 467 -1.03 38.57 -13.45
C PRO A 467 -1.13 39.75 -14.43
N SER A 468 -1.11 41.01 -13.95
CA SER A 468 -1.69 42.12 -14.73
C SER A 468 -1.14 43.55 -14.51
N HIS A 469 0.17 43.78 -14.27
CA HIS A 469 0.67 45.19 -14.22
C HIS A 469 2.05 45.57 -14.83
N GLN A 470 2.76 44.70 -15.57
CA GLN A 470 4.01 45.12 -16.25
C GLN A 470 4.08 44.83 -17.77
N GLN A 471 2.95 44.62 -18.44
CA GLN A 471 2.97 44.38 -19.90
C GLN A 471 2.85 45.63 -20.78
N GLN A 472 2.63 46.83 -20.21
CA GLN A 472 2.47 48.05 -21.04
C GLN A 472 3.72 48.93 -21.21
N GLN A 473 4.87 48.65 -20.57
CA GLN A 473 6.06 49.52 -20.72
C GLN A 473 7.38 48.83 -21.11
N GLN A 474 7.38 47.54 -21.45
CA GLN A 474 8.54 46.94 -22.13
C GLN A 474 8.16 46.44 -23.51
N GLN A 475 7.95 47.40 -24.41
CA GLN A 475 8.20 47.17 -25.84
C GLN A 475 9.70 46.93 -26.01
N ASN A 476 10.11 45.67 -25.94
CA ASN A 476 11.17 45.06 -26.75
C ASN A 476 11.27 43.56 -26.39
N GLY A 477 10.50 42.75 -27.11
CA GLY A 477 10.80 41.35 -27.37
C GLY A 477 10.78 40.35 -26.21
N SER A 478 9.61 40.03 -25.63
CA SER A 478 9.28 38.66 -25.19
C SER A 478 7.85 38.54 -24.65
N SER A 479 6.94 38.02 -25.45
CA SER A 479 5.56 37.62 -25.09
C SER A 479 5.50 36.30 -24.27
N SER A 480 6.43 36.10 -23.32
CA SER A 480 6.81 34.75 -22.85
C SER A 480 6.28 34.31 -21.47
N SER A 481 5.81 35.19 -20.58
CA SER A 481 5.64 34.82 -19.16
C SER A 481 4.38 34.01 -18.79
N SER A 482 3.21 34.26 -19.39
CA SER A 482 2.00 33.42 -19.20
C SER A 482 2.08 32.09 -19.98
N ASN A 483 2.86 32.09 -21.07
CA ASN A 483 3.21 30.89 -21.84
C ASN A 483 4.14 29.94 -21.05
N ASN A 484 4.87 30.43 -20.04
CA ASN A 484 5.77 29.60 -19.24
C ASN A 484 5.00 28.60 -18.37
N LEU A 485 3.85 28.98 -17.78
CA LEU A 485 3.06 28.06 -16.95
C LEU A 485 2.46 26.95 -17.80
N ASN A 486 1.81 27.28 -18.92
CA ASN A 486 1.28 26.28 -19.86
C ASN A 486 2.38 25.39 -20.46
N THR A 487 3.57 25.93 -20.74
CA THR A 487 4.72 25.12 -21.16
C THR A 487 5.16 24.16 -20.06
N SER A 488 5.25 24.63 -18.80
CA SER A 488 5.59 23.79 -17.64
C SER A 488 4.56 22.68 -17.44
N VAL A 489 3.26 23.01 -17.55
CA VAL A 489 2.15 22.06 -17.48
C VAL A 489 2.23 21.03 -18.60
N LYS A 490 2.55 21.44 -19.82
CA LYS A 490 2.73 20.53 -20.96
C LYS A 490 3.89 19.56 -20.72
N HIS A 491 5.01 20.02 -20.15
CA HIS A 491 6.13 19.16 -19.78
C HIS A 491 5.77 18.18 -18.66
N LEU A 492 5.08 18.66 -17.61
CA LEU A 492 4.58 17.82 -16.53
C LEU A 492 3.67 16.71 -17.06
N LEU A 493 2.75 17.06 -17.95
CA LEU A 493 1.85 16.10 -18.59
C LEU A 493 2.62 15.05 -19.40
N LYS A 494 3.62 15.47 -20.19
CA LYS A 494 4.46 14.51 -20.95
C LYS A 494 5.17 13.55 -19.98
N SER A 495 5.68 14.05 -18.85
CA SER A 495 6.31 13.24 -17.80
C SER A 495 5.32 12.23 -17.20
N TRP A 496 4.16 12.69 -16.73
CA TRP A 496 3.15 11.84 -16.09
C TRP A 496 2.55 10.79 -17.03
N ARG A 497 2.40 11.11 -18.32
CA ARG A 497 1.95 10.14 -19.33
C ARG A 497 3.01 9.09 -19.65
N SER A 498 4.30 9.43 -19.58
CA SER A 498 5.38 8.48 -19.84
C SER A 498 5.59 7.47 -18.72
N ARG A 499 4.87 7.60 -17.60
CA ARG A 499 4.89 6.62 -16.50
C ARG A 499 3.92 5.50 -16.82
N PRO A 500 4.40 4.26 -17.05
CA PRO A 500 3.52 3.15 -17.32
C PRO A 500 2.67 2.89 -16.08
N ILE A 501 1.37 2.77 -16.29
CA ILE A 501 0.46 2.34 -15.25
C ILE A 501 0.18 0.86 -15.48
N THR A 502 0.48 0.03 -14.48
CA THR A 502 0.39 -1.42 -14.64
C THR A 502 -0.96 -1.89 -14.14
N ASN A 503 -1.55 -2.88 -14.81
CA ASN A 503 -2.81 -3.50 -14.36
C ASN A 503 -2.69 -4.28 -13.03
N ILE A 504 -1.47 -4.38 -12.48
CA ILE A 504 -1.15 -5.05 -11.21
C ILE A 504 -1.17 -4.04 -10.04
N ASP A 505 -1.14 -2.74 -10.33
CA ASP A 505 -1.11 -1.70 -9.32
C ASP A 505 -2.42 -1.67 -8.52
N GLN A 506 -2.31 -1.38 -7.22
CA GLN A 506 -3.48 -1.31 -6.34
C GLN A 506 -4.39 -0.15 -6.74
N LEU A 507 -5.68 -0.44 -6.97
CA LEU A 507 -6.64 0.52 -7.49
C LEU A 507 -6.74 1.80 -6.64
N ASN A 508 -6.80 1.68 -5.31
CA ASN A 508 -6.86 2.86 -4.41
C ASN A 508 -5.72 3.83 -4.65
N SER A 509 -4.48 3.33 -4.75
CA SER A 509 -3.30 4.20 -4.96
C SER A 509 -3.36 4.95 -6.29
N LEU A 510 -3.97 4.34 -7.31
CA LEU A 510 -4.18 4.96 -8.61
C LEU A 510 -5.29 5.99 -8.55
N VAL A 511 -6.41 5.68 -7.90
CA VAL A 511 -7.51 6.62 -7.66
C VAL A 511 -6.98 7.87 -6.93
N ASP A 512 -6.14 7.70 -5.91
CA ASP A 512 -5.50 8.81 -5.20
C ASP A 512 -4.67 9.68 -6.15
N LEU A 513 -3.82 9.06 -6.96
CA LEU A 513 -2.97 9.73 -7.95
C LEU A 513 -3.81 10.55 -8.95
N PHE A 514 -4.82 9.93 -9.56
CA PHE A 514 -5.69 10.57 -10.53
C PHE A 514 -6.59 11.65 -9.91
N THR A 515 -7.00 11.46 -8.65
CA THR A 515 -7.72 12.48 -7.89
C THR A 515 -6.83 13.70 -7.69
N TRP A 516 -5.58 13.52 -7.26
CA TRP A 516 -4.62 14.61 -7.15
C TRP A 516 -4.35 15.31 -8.48
N ARG A 517 -4.09 14.56 -9.55
CA ARG A 517 -3.91 15.12 -10.90
C ARG A 517 -5.10 15.99 -11.30
N SER A 518 -6.31 15.49 -11.08
CA SER A 518 -7.56 16.19 -11.39
C SER A 518 -7.68 17.48 -10.57
N GLN A 519 -7.49 17.41 -9.26
CA GLN A 519 -7.53 18.57 -8.36
C GLN A 519 -6.50 19.63 -8.74
N PHE A 520 -5.26 19.22 -9.03
CA PHE A 520 -4.20 20.13 -9.45
C PHE A 520 -4.55 20.86 -10.75
N PHE A 521 -5.03 20.14 -11.77
CA PHE A 521 -5.43 20.77 -13.03
C PHE A 521 -6.69 21.65 -12.87
N CYS A 522 -7.64 21.26 -12.01
CA CYS A 522 -8.77 22.11 -11.63
C CYS A 522 -8.31 23.41 -10.96
N SER A 523 -7.31 23.37 -10.09
CA SER A 523 -6.74 24.59 -9.48
C SER A 523 -6.11 25.53 -10.53
N ILE A 524 -5.43 24.98 -11.53
CA ILE A 524 -4.88 25.78 -12.65
C ILE A 524 -6.00 26.37 -13.52
N LEU A 525 -7.05 25.61 -13.80
CA LEU A 525 -8.23 26.09 -14.52
C LEU A 525 -8.86 27.28 -13.79
N ASN A 526 -9.14 27.12 -12.49
CA ASN A 526 -9.72 28.17 -11.65
C ASN A 526 -8.85 29.44 -11.65
N PHE A 527 -7.52 29.30 -11.61
CA PHE A 527 -6.61 30.44 -11.71
C PHE A 527 -6.75 31.20 -13.05
N TYR A 528 -6.82 30.49 -14.18
CA TYR A 528 -6.99 31.13 -15.49
C TYR A 528 -8.38 31.76 -15.67
N GLU A 529 -9.41 31.17 -15.06
CA GLU A 529 -10.76 31.76 -15.02
C GLU A 529 -10.77 33.05 -14.20
N ASN A 530 -10.16 33.05 -13.00
CA ASN A 530 -10.08 34.22 -12.12
C ASN A 530 -9.24 35.36 -12.71
N THR A 531 -8.27 35.05 -13.58
CA THR A 531 -7.39 36.03 -14.23
C THR A 531 -7.89 36.47 -15.61
N ASP A 532 -9.09 36.03 -16.03
CA ASP A 532 -9.71 36.30 -17.34
C ASP A 532 -8.86 35.85 -18.56
N GLN A 533 -7.94 34.90 -18.38
CA GLN A 533 -7.04 34.41 -19.43
C GLN A 533 -7.64 33.21 -20.19
N LYS A 534 -8.87 33.38 -20.72
CA LYS A 534 -9.65 32.29 -21.33
C LYS A 534 -8.96 31.58 -22.51
N SER A 535 -8.06 32.24 -23.24
CA SER A 535 -7.30 31.64 -24.35
C SER A 535 -6.34 30.53 -23.89
N LEU A 536 -5.94 30.53 -22.61
CA LEU A 536 -4.99 29.59 -22.04
C LEU A 536 -5.66 28.35 -21.42
N LEU A 537 -7.00 28.30 -21.36
CA LEU A 537 -7.78 27.20 -20.77
C LEU A 537 -7.71 25.90 -21.57
N THR A 538 -7.45 25.98 -22.88
CA THR A 538 -7.51 24.82 -23.78
C THR A 538 -6.63 23.65 -23.32
N LEU A 539 -5.41 23.92 -22.86
CA LEU A 539 -4.48 22.88 -22.43
C LEU A 539 -4.94 22.24 -21.09
N PRO A 540 -5.18 23.00 -20.00
CA PRO A 540 -5.67 22.41 -18.75
C PRO A 540 -7.01 21.66 -18.87
N VAL A 541 -7.94 22.12 -19.73
CA VAL A 541 -9.20 21.39 -20.00
C VAL A 541 -8.91 20.04 -20.65
N HIS A 542 -8.04 20.02 -21.66
CA HIS A 542 -7.63 18.80 -22.34
C HIS A 542 -6.92 17.81 -21.39
N THR A 543 -6.01 18.30 -20.54
CA THR A 543 -5.28 17.46 -19.58
C THR A 543 -6.19 16.85 -18.53
N LEU A 544 -7.13 17.63 -18.01
CA LEU A 544 -8.13 17.15 -17.06
C LEU A 544 -9.01 16.07 -17.70
N ALA A 545 -9.44 16.29 -18.96
CA ALA A 545 -10.27 15.33 -19.66
C ALA A 545 -9.58 13.97 -19.85
N GLN A 546 -8.30 13.99 -20.22
CA GLN A 546 -7.52 12.76 -20.35
C GLN A 546 -7.26 12.05 -19.03
N THR A 547 -7.03 12.82 -17.96
CA THR A 547 -6.86 12.27 -16.61
C THR A 547 -8.11 11.48 -16.20
N GLN A 548 -9.30 12.04 -16.46
CA GLN A 548 -10.59 11.37 -16.17
C GLN A 548 -10.84 10.15 -17.07
N ILE A 549 -10.51 10.22 -18.36
CA ILE A 549 -10.64 9.07 -19.28
C ILE A 549 -9.70 7.94 -18.86
N GLN A 550 -8.45 8.24 -18.51
CA GLN A 550 -7.48 7.25 -18.04
C GLN A 550 -7.94 6.59 -16.73
N LEU A 551 -8.42 7.37 -15.76
CA LEU A 551 -8.99 6.84 -14.52
C LEU A 551 -10.17 5.90 -14.82
N SER A 552 -11.07 6.31 -15.72
CA SER A 552 -12.23 5.49 -16.11
C SER A 552 -11.82 4.16 -16.74
N ARG A 553 -10.77 4.18 -17.58
CA ARG A 553 -10.18 2.96 -18.15
C ARG A 553 -9.63 2.04 -17.08
N MET A 554 -8.94 2.59 -16.08
CA MET A 554 -8.42 1.81 -14.95
C MET A 554 -9.54 1.15 -14.14
N LEU A 555 -10.59 1.92 -13.81
CA LEU A 555 -11.79 1.42 -13.12
C LEU A 555 -12.50 0.32 -13.92
N ARG A 556 -12.55 0.45 -15.25
CA ARG A 556 -13.06 -0.63 -16.12
C ARG A 556 -12.20 -1.89 -16.03
N ARG A 557 -10.86 -1.75 -16.08
CA ARG A 557 -9.92 -2.89 -16.00
C ARG A 557 -9.98 -3.59 -14.63
N SER A 558 -10.21 -2.85 -13.55
CA SER A 558 -10.43 -3.39 -12.21
C SER A 558 -11.85 -3.90 -11.95
N ASN A 559 -12.71 -3.92 -12.98
CA ASN A 559 -14.10 -4.38 -12.93
C ASN A 559 -15.07 -3.51 -12.08
N GLN A 560 -14.71 -2.26 -11.78
CA GLN A 560 -15.57 -1.29 -11.09
C GLN A 560 -16.31 -0.40 -12.10
N LEU A 561 -17.27 -1.00 -12.79
CA LEU A 561 -17.88 -0.42 -13.99
C LEU A 561 -18.80 0.78 -13.72
N GLU A 562 -19.55 0.75 -12.61
CA GLU A 562 -20.43 1.86 -12.23
C GLU A 562 -19.62 3.14 -11.93
N LEU A 563 -18.48 3.00 -11.26
CA LEU A 563 -17.58 4.13 -10.99
C LEU A 563 -16.94 4.66 -12.27
N ALA A 564 -16.51 3.76 -13.17
CA ALA A 564 -16.00 4.15 -14.48
C ALA A 564 -17.03 4.99 -15.26
N GLN A 565 -18.30 4.59 -15.27
CA GLN A 565 -19.37 5.35 -15.91
C GLN A 565 -19.61 6.70 -15.23
N ASN A 566 -19.62 6.74 -13.88
CA ASN A 566 -19.79 7.98 -13.14
C ASN A 566 -18.67 9.00 -13.44
N GLU A 567 -17.41 8.56 -13.49
CA GLU A 567 -16.29 9.43 -13.88
C GLU A 567 -16.41 9.93 -15.33
N LEU A 568 -16.79 9.06 -16.27
CA LEU A 568 -17.05 9.47 -17.65
C LEU A 568 -18.22 10.47 -17.73
N ASN A 569 -19.25 10.31 -16.92
CA ASN A 569 -20.40 11.21 -16.93
C ASN A 569 -20.05 12.62 -16.42
N LYS A 570 -19.10 12.77 -15.51
CA LYS A 570 -18.58 14.09 -15.09
C LYS A 570 -18.00 14.90 -16.26
N LEU A 571 -17.50 14.25 -17.31
CA LEU A 571 -17.05 14.95 -18.53
C LEU A 571 -18.18 15.55 -19.37
N HIS A 572 -19.42 15.03 -19.26
CA HIS A 572 -20.55 15.54 -20.07
C HIS A 572 -21.00 16.95 -19.67
N SER A 573 -20.70 17.38 -18.45
CA SER A 573 -21.09 18.71 -17.95
C SER A 573 -20.13 19.82 -18.37
N SER A 574 -18.95 19.50 -18.92
CA SER A 574 -17.98 20.51 -19.34
C SER A 574 -18.15 20.88 -20.81
N ILE A 575 -18.64 22.10 -21.06
CA ILE A 575 -18.94 22.64 -22.40
C ILE A 575 -17.65 22.91 -23.23
N LEU A 576 -16.48 22.91 -22.59
CA LEU A 576 -15.19 23.28 -23.19
C LEU A 576 -14.34 22.09 -23.67
N VAL A 577 -14.85 20.86 -23.59
CA VAL A 577 -14.07 19.65 -23.90
C VAL A 577 -13.75 19.56 -25.40
N HIS A 578 -12.49 19.23 -25.70
CA HIS A 578 -12.01 19.13 -27.08
C HIS A 578 -12.66 17.93 -27.81
N PRO A 579 -12.99 18.03 -29.12
CA PRO A 579 -13.64 16.94 -29.86
C PRO A 579 -12.92 15.58 -29.82
N ILE A 580 -11.59 15.58 -29.72
CA ILE A 580 -10.78 14.37 -29.56
C ILE A 580 -11.11 13.66 -28.25
N ASP A 581 -11.26 14.41 -27.15
CA ASP A 581 -11.52 13.82 -25.84
C ASP A 581 -12.95 13.30 -25.74
N ILE A 582 -13.89 13.96 -26.43
CA ILE A 582 -15.28 13.48 -26.55
C ILE A 582 -15.31 12.10 -27.24
N HIS A 583 -14.53 11.93 -28.31
CA HIS A 583 -14.42 10.64 -29.01
C HIS A 583 -13.83 9.55 -28.10
N LEU A 584 -12.69 9.83 -27.47
CA LEU A 584 -12.01 8.87 -26.59
C LEU A 584 -12.89 8.45 -25.41
N LYS A 585 -13.57 9.43 -24.80
CA LYS A 585 -14.56 9.19 -23.77
C LYS A 585 -15.69 8.29 -24.26
N LEU A 586 -16.23 8.55 -25.45
CA LEU A 586 -17.35 7.77 -26.00
C LEU A 586 -16.94 6.32 -26.27
N VAL A 587 -15.74 6.11 -26.82
CA VAL A 587 -15.16 4.77 -26.97
C VAL A 587 -15.03 4.07 -25.62
N GLU A 588 -14.48 4.75 -24.60
CA GLU A 588 -14.32 4.17 -23.27
C GLU A 588 -15.67 3.85 -22.60
N HIS A 589 -16.69 4.71 -22.79
CA HIS A 589 -18.05 4.47 -22.30
C HIS A 589 -18.65 3.20 -22.94
N ILE A 590 -18.51 3.05 -24.26
CA ILE A 590 -18.97 1.85 -24.96
C ILE A 590 -18.21 0.62 -24.46
N LYS A 591 -16.89 0.70 -24.24
CA LYS A 591 -16.10 -0.39 -23.65
C LYS A 591 -16.61 -0.76 -22.25
N CYS A 592 -17.00 0.21 -21.42
CA CYS A 592 -17.60 -0.03 -20.11
C CYS A 592 -18.94 -0.79 -20.23
N LEU A 593 -19.83 -0.36 -21.14
CA LEU A 593 -21.12 -1.01 -21.39
C LEU A 593 -20.96 -2.43 -21.96
N LEU A 594 -19.99 -2.64 -22.85
CA LEU A 594 -19.64 -3.97 -23.36
C LEU A 594 -19.09 -4.90 -22.27
N ARG A 595 -18.38 -4.35 -21.28
CA ARG A 595 -17.90 -5.11 -20.12
C ARG A 595 -19.03 -5.41 -19.14
N LEU A 596 -19.96 -4.47 -18.95
CA LEU A 596 -21.18 -4.68 -18.16
C LEU A 596 -22.04 -5.81 -18.74
N SER A 597 -22.21 -5.86 -20.06
CA SER A 597 -23.00 -6.91 -20.71
C SER A 597 -22.33 -8.29 -20.69
N SER A 598 -20.99 -8.34 -20.61
CA SER A 598 -20.22 -9.59 -20.57
C SER A 598 -19.90 -10.09 -19.16
N ASN A 599 -20.26 -9.33 -18.11
CA ASN A 599 -19.89 -9.69 -16.75
C ASN A 599 -20.70 -10.90 -16.24
N GLU A 600 -20.10 -12.09 -16.33
CA GLU A 600 -20.65 -13.37 -15.86
C GLU A 600 -20.84 -13.44 -14.34
N PHE A 601 -20.30 -12.49 -13.56
CA PHE A 601 -20.51 -12.42 -12.10
C PHE A 601 -22.00 -12.29 -11.72
N ILE A 602 -22.80 -11.68 -12.60
CA ILE A 602 -24.26 -11.59 -12.45
C ILE A 602 -24.94 -12.91 -12.88
N GLN A 603 -24.30 -13.70 -13.76
CA GLN A 603 -24.84 -14.93 -14.33
C GLN A 603 -24.55 -16.19 -13.48
N SER A 604 -23.42 -16.24 -12.75
CA SER A 604 -22.99 -17.44 -12.01
C SER A 604 -23.39 -17.47 -10.53
N SER A 605 -23.74 -16.34 -9.92
CA SER A 605 -24.08 -16.25 -8.49
C SER A 605 -25.57 -16.40 -8.17
N SER A 606 -26.42 -16.68 -9.16
CA SER A 606 -27.88 -16.57 -9.06
C SER A 606 -28.60 -17.92 -9.30
N SER A 607 -28.86 -18.68 -8.23
CA SER A 607 -29.52 -20.00 -8.29
C SER A 607 -31.03 -19.97 -8.56
N THR A 608 -31.64 -18.78 -8.77
CA THR A 608 -33.09 -18.64 -8.97
C THR A 608 -33.44 -18.16 -10.38
N THR A 609 -34.39 -18.81 -11.04
CA THR A 609 -34.81 -18.54 -12.43
C THR A 609 -35.25 -17.08 -12.69
N THR A 610 -35.68 -16.36 -11.65
CA THR A 610 -36.14 -14.97 -11.74
C THR A 610 -34.98 -13.96 -11.76
N SER A 611 -33.87 -14.27 -11.09
CA SER A 611 -32.68 -13.38 -11.05
C SER A 611 -31.84 -13.51 -12.31
N VAL A 612 -31.77 -14.71 -12.90
CA VAL A 612 -31.16 -14.95 -14.22
C VAL A 612 -31.87 -14.18 -15.34
N LYS A 613 -33.20 -14.09 -15.31
CA LYS A 613 -33.94 -13.26 -16.29
C LYS A 613 -33.65 -11.77 -16.15
N ARG A 614 -33.46 -11.28 -14.91
CA ARG A 614 -33.09 -9.87 -14.67
C ARG A 614 -31.68 -9.55 -15.14
N SER A 615 -30.73 -10.47 -14.99
CA SER A 615 -29.35 -10.28 -15.43
C SER A 615 -29.23 -10.25 -16.95
N ILE A 616 -29.96 -11.13 -17.66
CA ILE A 616 -30.04 -11.13 -19.11
C ILE A 616 -30.65 -9.83 -19.64
N ASN A 617 -31.75 -9.37 -19.03
CA ASN A 617 -32.37 -8.11 -19.42
C ASN A 617 -31.42 -6.91 -19.19
N ALA A 618 -30.71 -6.86 -18.05
CA ALA A 618 -29.75 -5.79 -17.77
C ALA A 618 -28.56 -5.80 -18.76
N ALA A 619 -28.09 -6.98 -19.18
CA ALA A 619 -27.05 -7.10 -20.19
C ALA A 619 -27.53 -6.61 -21.57
N GLN A 620 -28.77 -6.92 -21.95
CA GLN A 620 -29.39 -6.40 -23.17
C GLN A 620 -29.61 -4.89 -23.11
N ASP A 621 -30.08 -4.36 -21.97
CA ASP A 621 -30.28 -2.93 -21.76
C ASP A 621 -28.96 -2.15 -21.93
N ALA A 622 -27.85 -2.66 -21.39
CA ALA A 622 -26.52 -2.05 -21.56
C ALA A 622 -26.04 -2.04 -23.02
N LEU A 623 -26.34 -3.09 -23.80
CA LEU A 623 -26.01 -3.14 -25.23
C LEU A 623 -26.87 -2.16 -26.04
N ILE A 624 -28.15 -2.04 -25.72
CA ILE A 624 -29.07 -1.08 -26.36
C ILE A 624 -28.63 0.36 -26.04
N GLU A 625 -28.25 0.64 -24.79
CA GLU A 625 -27.69 1.93 -24.39
C GLU A 625 -26.43 2.27 -25.18
N ALA A 626 -25.50 1.31 -25.33
CA ALA A 626 -24.29 1.50 -26.13
C ALA A 626 -24.61 1.82 -27.60
N LEU A 627 -25.61 1.15 -28.19
CA LEU A 627 -26.06 1.43 -29.56
C LEU A 627 -26.65 2.84 -29.68
N ASN A 628 -27.51 3.23 -28.75
CA ASN A 628 -28.12 4.57 -28.72
C ASN A 628 -27.06 5.67 -28.58
N LEU A 629 -26.02 5.46 -27.77
CA LEU A 629 -24.91 6.40 -27.63
C LEU A 629 -24.16 6.59 -28.96
N ILE A 630 -23.91 5.50 -29.70
CA ILE A 630 -23.24 5.58 -31.01
C ILE A 630 -24.13 6.32 -32.03
N GLU A 631 -25.42 6.02 -32.07
CA GLU A 631 -26.36 6.62 -33.03
C GLU A 631 -26.67 8.10 -32.75
N GLY A 632 -26.54 8.52 -31.48
CA GLY A 632 -26.67 9.92 -31.08
C GLY A 632 -25.50 10.83 -31.49
N VAL A 633 -24.38 10.29 -31.99
CA VAL A 633 -23.19 11.08 -32.33
C VAL A 633 -23.35 11.80 -33.66
N GLN A 634 -23.11 13.12 -33.65
CA GLN A 634 -22.96 13.90 -34.88
C GLN A 634 -21.61 13.59 -35.55
N LEU A 635 -21.62 12.68 -36.53
CA LEU A 635 -20.41 12.22 -37.24
C LEU A 635 -19.60 13.35 -37.90
N ASN A 636 -20.24 14.49 -38.18
CA ASN A 636 -19.63 15.66 -38.83
C ASN A 636 -18.50 16.30 -38.01
N VAL A 637 -18.47 16.06 -36.69
CA VAL A 637 -17.49 16.63 -35.75
C VAL A 637 -16.22 15.77 -35.65
N LEU A 638 -16.27 14.52 -36.13
CA LEU A 638 -15.21 13.53 -35.95
C LEU A 638 -14.33 13.37 -37.19
N LYS A 639 -13.06 13.02 -36.98
CA LYS A 639 -12.13 12.64 -38.06
C LYS A 639 -12.48 11.26 -38.63
N ARG A 640 -12.06 10.97 -39.87
CA ARG A 640 -12.32 9.68 -40.53
C ARG A 640 -11.88 8.46 -39.70
N ASP A 641 -10.70 8.53 -39.09
CA ASP A 641 -10.18 7.45 -38.23
C ASP A 641 -11.03 7.22 -36.96
N GLN A 642 -11.55 8.31 -36.38
CA GLN A 642 -12.44 8.25 -35.22
C GLN A 642 -13.78 7.60 -35.59
N ILE A 643 -14.32 7.96 -36.77
CA ILE A 643 -15.55 7.36 -37.31
C ILE A 643 -15.35 5.86 -37.55
N SER A 644 -14.23 5.43 -38.14
CA SER A 644 -13.99 4.00 -38.38
C SER A 644 -13.97 3.20 -37.08
N ARG A 645 -13.35 3.71 -36.01
CA ARG A 645 -13.35 3.02 -34.70
C ARG A 645 -14.74 2.92 -34.10
N LEU A 646 -15.54 3.98 -34.18
CA LEU A 646 -16.93 3.94 -33.71
C LEU A 646 -17.77 2.94 -34.48
N MET A 647 -17.57 2.82 -35.80
CA MET A 647 -18.27 1.83 -36.62
C MET A 647 -17.84 0.40 -36.27
N ILE A 648 -16.57 0.17 -35.92
CA ILE A 648 -16.09 -1.12 -35.39
C ILE A 648 -16.80 -1.43 -34.06
N CYS A 649 -16.83 -0.48 -33.12
CA CYS A 649 -17.56 -0.64 -31.86
C CYS A 649 -19.04 -0.96 -32.10
N LYS A 650 -19.69 -0.29 -33.07
CA LYS A 650 -21.07 -0.58 -33.48
C LYS A 650 -21.23 -2.03 -33.96
N GLY A 651 -20.31 -2.51 -34.80
CA GLY A 651 -20.29 -3.89 -35.27
C GLY A 651 -20.21 -4.90 -34.13
N ILE A 652 -19.35 -4.65 -33.14
CA ILE A 652 -19.18 -5.51 -31.96
C ILE A 652 -20.44 -5.51 -31.07
N VAL A 653 -21.06 -4.35 -30.87
CA VAL A 653 -22.32 -4.25 -30.10
C VAL A 653 -23.44 -5.02 -30.80
N LEU A 654 -23.58 -4.85 -32.12
CA LEU A 654 -24.60 -5.55 -32.91
C LEU A 654 -24.39 -7.07 -32.90
N SER A 655 -23.14 -7.55 -33.02
CA SER A 655 -22.86 -8.99 -32.99
C SER A 655 -23.14 -9.65 -31.63
N LYS A 656 -23.27 -8.87 -30.55
CA LYS A 656 -23.65 -9.37 -29.21
C LYS A 656 -25.15 -9.26 -28.92
N LEU A 657 -25.87 -8.49 -29.73
CA LEU A 657 -27.32 -8.33 -29.65
C LEU A 657 -28.05 -9.45 -30.42
N ASP A 658 -27.46 -9.90 -31.53
CA ASP A 658 -27.86 -11.10 -32.28
C ASP A 658 -27.60 -12.39 -31.48
#